data_AF-A0A9C6XW08-F1
#
_entry.id   AF-A0A9C6XW08-F1
#
_cell.length_a   1.000
_cell.length_b   1.000
_cell.length_c   1.000
_cell.angle_alpha   90.00
_cell.angle_beta   90.00
_cell.angle_gamma   90.00
#
_symmetry.space_group_name_H-M   'P 1'
#
loop_
_entity.id
_entity.type
_entity.pdbx_description
1 polymer ?
#
loop_
_entity_poly.entity_id
_entity_poly.type
_entity_poly.pdbx_seq_one_letter_code
_entity_poly.pdbx_strand_id
1 'polypeptide(L)'
;MPSPDRVVAALRGVSAAGGPVHEHVTALVALWGELLLRDIAQPVAVERGGCCGPAPAAGPECFPLTSGSQPNANATCRDYVRSLPALHDDCNFQHRDQMNVATGFLDASSLYGNSDEEAQSLRAPEGGLVILENCRLCQTVGSGMSTLASLFLREHNRLAVRLAALNPHWDSDTLFLEARRLVAAQLQHITYSEFLPTVLGEVTMESWDLTPRDHGHYTGYSSGVHAGALSEVGVAALHAFRSMVPPALVSNTTAPGRMDALDEHRFTRMVHAVTSSPALRPSLRMSAQPRADHRQDWDPAVLLLHRGRDHGLASYPNWVSFCTQGTPLVKKTDFSFLAAQQGLFTEDNLKHLKSVYKSVGDVDLLAGASLETPAQGAVLGPTMGCLLAEQFSVLRAGDRFWYENDIPPSSFSRVQLDEIRRVTLGGVICANTPDLSELQPQAFVREDPYLNVRIACGLQPSLQLSTAWKDQRSAAASIPEDLVREAVQRAEKELTARAQFEYRMWADKGAVDPKSPQGTAAAFSKANKQALHMANSSLLLEFASEELLNSLQTGPSAGPGNRRRRQIVENLIGFTRDDILSGDGLQDIDVRPFVSSSPLQPDPSMCAAPIAEDGHPCDPTTPFRTFSGHCNNQRKVGLGKSLTTFNRLLPPAYENGVSRPRLTSVTGSPLPSPRLVSTMVHADISNLHTRYSLMVMQFAQFLDHDLTFTPVHRGFFASIPDCRSCDSPRTVHPECMPIPVPAGDHFYPPVNQTTGERLCFPFMRSLPGQQHLGPRDQINQNSAFLDGSVVYGEQACLGRDLRAFVGGRLNVTIHPVRGKDLLPQSPSHPECRAPSGYCFIAGDARASEQPALTAMHTVWMREHNRLVDGLHAVNPHWDDERLYQHGRRILSAALQHISYNEFLPRILGWNAVNLYGLKLQSHGYYKGYSPTCNPAILNEFAAAAFRIGHSLLRPHIPRMSPSYKPIDPPLLLRDGFFNPDAIYQAHIVDEIMRGLVSTPMENLDQFITGEITNHLFEDRRIPHSGIDLAALNIQRGRLFAE
;
A
#
# COMPACT_ATOMS: atom_id res chain seq x y z
N MET A 1 -16.14 40.29 -23.49
CA MET A 1 -15.19 40.44 -22.36
C MET A 1 -14.40 41.74 -22.54
N PRO A 2 -14.17 42.53 -21.46
CA PRO A 2 -13.22 43.65 -21.50
C PRO A 2 -11.79 43.13 -21.78
N SER A 3 -10.95 43.94 -22.45
CA SER A 3 -9.53 43.58 -22.62
C SER A 3 -8.82 43.55 -21.26
N PRO A 4 -7.86 42.65 -21.03
CA PRO A 4 -7.09 42.61 -19.79
C PRO A 4 -6.44 43.97 -19.43
N ASP A 5 -5.96 44.72 -20.43
CA ASP A 5 -5.46 46.10 -20.23
C ASP A 5 -6.50 47.03 -19.58
N ARG A 6 -7.74 46.99 -20.07
CA ARG A 6 -8.82 47.83 -19.54
C ARG A 6 -9.17 47.42 -18.12
N VAL A 7 -9.18 46.12 -17.83
CA VAL A 7 -9.45 45.59 -16.48
C VAL A 7 -8.40 46.10 -15.51
N VAL A 8 -7.12 45.89 -15.82
CA VAL A 8 -6.02 46.30 -14.95
C VAL A 8 -5.97 47.81 -14.81
N ALA A 9 -6.10 48.59 -15.89
CA ALA A 9 -6.07 50.04 -15.83
C ALA A 9 -7.18 50.62 -14.91
N ALA A 10 -8.38 50.05 -14.96
CA ALA A 10 -9.51 50.51 -14.16
C ALA A 10 -9.43 50.07 -12.68
N LEU A 11 -8.92 48.86 -12.41
CA LEU A 11 -8.91 48.28 -11.06
C LEU A 11 -7.62 48.55 -10.28
N ARG A 12 -6.51 48.90 -10.96
CA ARG A 12 -5.21 49.22 -10.35
C ARG A 12 -5.27 50.44 -9.41
N GLY A 13 -6.20 51.37 -9.66
CA GLY A 13 -6.38 52.59 -8.87
C GLY A 13 -7.09 52.38 -7.53
N VAL A 14 -7.71 51.21 -7.31
CA VAL A 14 -8.51 50.92 -6.12
C VAL A 14 -7.58 50.74 -4.92
N SER A 15 -7.50 51.76 -4.06
CA SER A 15 -6.75 51.68 -2.80
C SER A 15 -7.58 50.91 -1.78
N ALA A 16 -7.00 49.90 -1.16
CA ALA A 16 -7.55 49.37 0.09
C ALA A 16 -7.61 50.52 1.12
N ALA A 17 -8.70 50.62 1.88
CA ALA A 17 -8.80 51.57 2.98
C ALA A 17 -7.65 51.29 3.98
N GLY A 18 -6.73 52.24 4.15
CA GLY A 18 -5.54 52.09 5.01
C GLY A 18 -4.17 52.19 4.30
N GLY A 19 -4.12 52.40 2.98
CA GLY A 19 -2.87 52.58 2.23
C GLY A 19 -2.31 51.27 1.62
N PRO A 20 -1.17 51.33 0.90
CA PRO A 20 -0.68 50.20 0.11
C PRO A 20 0.04 49.11 0.92
N VAL A 21 0.40 49.40 2.17
CA VAL A 21 1.21 48.52 3.03
C VAL A 21 0.31 47.69 3.95
N HIS A 22 0.69 46.44 4.20
CA HIS A 22 0.03 45.56 5.15
C HIS A 22 0.56 45.80 6.57
N GLU A 23 -0.33 45.95 7.54
CA GLU A 23 0.03 46.42 8.89
C GLU A 23 0.68 45.34 9.75
N HIS A 24 0.41 44.06 9.48
CA HIS A 24 0.77 42.95 10.38
C HIS A 24 1.75 41.90 9.82
N VAL A 25 2.05 41.88 8.52
CA VAL A 25 2.88 40.81 7.92
C VAL A 25 4.09 41.35 7.18
N THR A 26 5.17 40.58 7.19
CA THR A 26 6.44 40.92 6.53
C THR A 26 6.40 40.54 5.06
N ALA A 27 7.33 41.09 4.28
CA ALA A 27 7.50 40.75 2.87
C ALA A 27 7.80 39.25 2.63
N LEU A 28 8.21 38.50 3.66
CA LEU A 28 8.42 37.06 3.58
C LEU A 28 7.14 36.30 3.20
N VAL A 29 5.95 36.74 3.62
CA VAL A 29 4.69 36.09 3.20
C VAL A 29 4.56 36.12 1.67
N ALA A 30 4.90 37.25 1.05
CA ALA A 30 4.85 37.40 -0.40
C ALA A 30 5.89 36.53 -1.11
N LEU A 31 7.13 36.52 -0.61
CA LEU A 31 8.24 35.75 -1.18
C LEU A 31 8.03 34.24 -1.00
N TRP A 32 7.48 33.81 0.12
CA TRP A 32 7.17 32.40 0.38
C TRP A 32 6.06 31.90 -0.54
N GLY A 33 4.99 32.67 -0.73
CA GLY A 33 3.94 32.34 -1.69
C GLY A 33 4.47 32.20 -3.13
N GLU A 34 5.40 33.06 -3.55
CA GLU A 34 6.09 32.91 -4.85
C GLU A 34 7.01 31.68 -4.91
N LEU A 35 7.66 31.29 -3.80
CA LEU A 35 8.48 30.08 -3.74
C LEU A 35 7.60 28.82 -3.90
N LEU A 36 6.50 28.74 -3.14
CA LEU A 36 5.56 27.61 -3.21
C LEU A 36 4.94 27.48 -4.61
N LEU A 37 4.62 28.59 -5.26
CA LEU A 37 4.12 28.59 -6.63
C LEU A 37 5.11 27.90 -7.58
N ARG A 38 6.40 28.26 -7.49
CA ARG A 38 7.44 27.70 -8.36
C ARG A 38 7.71 26.21 -8.08
N ASP A 39 7.38 25.75 -6.88
CA ASP A 39 7.51 24.35 -6.47
C ASP A 39 6.41 23.49 -7.10
N ILE A 40 5.17 23.98 -7.10
CA ILE A 40 4.02 23.16 -7.51
C ILE A 40 3.53 23.43 -8.93
N ALA A 41 3.77 24.61 -9.51
CA ALA A 41 3.18 25.00 -10.79
C ALA A 41 4.12 25.83 -11.69
N GLN A 42 4.37 25.30 -12.89
CA GLN A 42 5.09 25.99 -13.96
C GLN A 42 4.45 25.68 -15.32
N PRO A 43 3.51 26.49 -15.81
CA PRO A 43 2.96 26.33 -17.15
C PRO A 43 3.95 26.77 -18.22
N VAL A 44 4.06 26.01 -19.31
CA VAL A 44 5.01 26.23 -20.42
C VAL A 44 4.30 26.50 -21.75
N ALA A 45 4.98 27.18 -22.67
CA ALA A 45 4.51 27.48 -24.03
C ALA A 45 5.63 27.23 -25.05
N VAL A 46 5.29 27.04 -26.33
CA VAL A 46 6.27 26.78 -27.40
C VAL A 46 7.04 28.05 -27.74
N GLU A 47 8.37 27.95 -27.83
CA GLU A 47 9.21 29.00 -28.43
C GLU A 47 8.97 29.05 -29.96
N ARG A 48 8.15 30.00 -30.42
CA ARG A 48 7.96 30.30 -31.85
C ARG A 48 8.23 31.78 -32.14
N GLY A 49 8.65 32.08 -33.37
CA GLY A 49 8.70 33.45 -33.89
C GLY A 49 7.31 34.13 -33.78
N GLY A 50 7.30 35.42 -33.42
CA GLY A 50 6.15 36.18 -32.90
C GLY A 50 4.80 35.98 -33.61
N CYS A 51 3.72 36.08 -32.84
CA CYS A 51 2.33 36.02 -33.29
C CYS A 51 1.82 37.32 -33.94
N CYS A 52 2.55 38.43 -33.76
CA CYS A 52 2.26 39.76 -34.28
C CYS A 52 3.12 40.02 -35.53
N GLY A 53 2.62 39.64 -36.71
CA GLY A 53 3.27 39.86 -38.00
C GLY A 53 2.29 39.82 -39.19
N PRO A 54 2.69 40.24 -40.41
CA PRO A 54 1.85 40.17 -41.60
C PRO A 54 1.55 38.69 -41.95
N ALA A 55 0.27 38.34 -42.08
CA ALA A 55 -0.17 36.95 -42.24
C ALA A 55 0.37 36.28 -43.52
N PRO A 56 0.79 34.99 -43.48
CA PRO A 56 0.36 33.96 -42.53
C PRO A 56 1.52 33.40 -41.68
N ALA A 57 1.92 34.10 -40.60
CA ALA A 57 2.85 33.58 -39.59
C ALA A 57 2.14 33.12 -38.28
N ALA A 58 0.86 33.43 -38.09
CA ALA A 58 0.10 33.04 -36.89
C ALA A 58 -0.43 31.60 -37.01
N GLY A 59 0.28 30.64 -36.40
CA GLY A 59 -0.21 29.27 -36.25
C GLY A 59 -1.41 29.17 -35.27
N PRO A 60 -2.07 27.99 -35.16
CA PRO A 60 -3.27 27.80 -34.33
C PRO A 60 -3.04 28.03 -32.82
N GLU A 61 -1.80 28.06 -32.37
CA GLU A 61 -1.40 28.28 -30.97
C GLU A 61 -1.15 29.76 -30.62
N CYS A 62 -1.35 30.69 -31.57
CA CYS A 62 -1.24 32.12 -31.32
C CYS A 62 -2.54 32.69 -30.73
N PHE A 63 -2.43 33.38 -29.58
CA PHE A 63 -3.52 34.08 -28.91
C PHE A 63 -3.08 35.51 -28.50
N PRO A 64 -2.69 36.37 -29.46
CA PRO A 64 -2.16 37.70 -29.17
C PRO A 64 -3.21 38.63 -28.56
N LEU A 65 -2.76 39.63 -27.81
CA LEU A 65 -3.63 40.70 -27.30
C LEU A 65 -3.62 41.88 -28.27
N THR A 66 -4.78 42.20 -28.85
CA THR A 66 -4.94 43.30 -29.79
C THR A 66 -5.71 44.46 -29.15
N SER A 67 -5.19 45.69 -29.30
CA SER A 67 -5.88 46.91 -28.88
C SER A 67 -6.60 47.55 -30.07
N GLY A 68 -7.94 47.60 -30.04
CA GLY A 68 -8.75 48.38 -30.97
C GLY A 68 -9.95 47.62 -31.57
N SER A 69 -11.15 48.16 -31.40
CA SER A 69 -12.37 47.71 -32.07
C SER A 69 -12.65 48.46 -33.38
N GLN A 70 -11.67 49.19 -33.95
CA GLN A 70 -11.80 49.87 -35.23
C GLN A 70 -10.54 49.76 -36.10
N PRO A 71 -10.69 49.59 -37.42
CA PRO A 71 -9.59 49.32 -38.35
C PRO A 71 -8.92 50.62 -38.80
N ASN A 72 -8.26 51.35 -37.90
CA ASN A 72 -7.40 52.49 -38.26
C ASN A 72 -6.03 52.37 -37.56
N ALA A 73 -5.03 52.00 -38.37
CA ALA A 73 -3.57 52.21 -38.34
C ALA A 73 -2.72 52.15 -37.05
N ASN A 74 -3.27 52.17 -35.82
CA ASN A 74 -2.49 52.10 -34.57
C ASN A 74 -2.97 50.97 -33.64
N ALA A 75 -3.30 49.80 -34.20
CA ALA A 75 -3.59 48.61 -33.40
C ALA A 75 -2.29 48.02 -32.85
N THR A 76 -2.02 48.21 -31.56
CA THR A 76 -0.88 47.56 -30.88
C THR A 76 -1.22 46.09 -30.64
N CYS A 77 -0.40 45.18 -31.19
CA CYS A 77 -0.48 43.74 -30.98
C CYS A 77 0.62 43.33 -29.99
N ARG A 78 0.26 42.63 -28.91
CA ARG A 78 1.24 42.00 -28.00
C ARG A 78 1.27 40.50 -28.22
N ASP A 79 2.47 39.98 -28.40
CA ASP A 79 2.71 38.57 -28.66
C ASP A 79 2.30 37.68 -27.50
N TYR A 80 1.49 36.66 -27.80
CA TYR A 80 1.16 35.60 -26.86
C TYR A 80 0.91 34.27 -27.56
N VAL A 81 1.72 33.26 -27.19
CA VAL A 81 1.51 31.85 -27.54
C VAL A 81 0.82 31.16 -26.37
N ARG A 82 -0.18 30.34 -26.68
CA ARG A 82 -0.95 29.55 -25.72
C ARG A 82 -0.08 28.54 -24.97
N SER A 83 -0.49 28.25 -23.75
CA SER A 83 0.17 27.25 -22.90
C SER A 83 -0.01 25.85 -23.51
N LEU A 84 1.02 25.01 -23.42
CA LEU A 84 1.03 23.67 -23.99
C LEU A 84 -0.08 22.81 -23.39
N PRO A 85 -0.82 22.03 -24.21
CA PRO A 85 -1.83 21.12 -23.69
C PRO A 85 -1.19 19.86 -23.11
N ALA A 86 -1.83 19.27 -22.09
CA ALA A 86 -1.51 17.95 -21.56
C ALA A 86 -2.43 16.87 -22.18
N LEU A 87 -1.94 15.63 -22.24
CA LEU A 87 -2.73 14.44 -22.59
C LEU A 87 -3.26 13.79 -21.31
N HIS A 88 -4.52 13.39 -21.33
CA HIS A 88 -5.12 12.54 -20.28
C HIS A 88 -4.77 11.07 -20.52
N ASP A 89 -4.58 10.32 -19.44
CA ASP A 89 -4.24 8.88 -19.47
C ASP A 89 -5.27 8.01 -20.22
N ASP A 90 -6.50 8.50 -20.37
CA ASP A 90 -7.61 7.77 -21.00
C ASP A 90 -7.60 7.79 -22.54
N CYS A 91 -6.61 8.41 -23.21
CA CYS A 91 -6.49 8.50 -24.68
C CYS A 91 -7.75 9.02 -25.42
N ASN A 92 -8.71 9.61 -24.70
CA ASN A 92 -9.96 10.15 -25.25
C ASN A 92 -9.81 11.66 -25.49
N PHE A 93 -10.37 12.17 -26.59
CA PHE A 93 -10.43 13.60 -26.86
C PHE A 93 -11.35 14.31 -25.86
N GLN A 94 -10.77 14.88 -24.80
CA GLN A 94 -11.47 15.69 -23.79
C GLN A 94 -11.18 17.20 -23.96
N HIS A 95 -11.47 17.98 -22.91
CA HIS A 95 -11.18 19.41 -22.81
C HIS A 95 -9.66 19.69 -22.84
N ARG A 96 -9.27 20.93 -23.16
CA ARG A 96 -7.87 21.33 -23.22
C ARG A 96 -7.36 21.72 -21.83
N ASP A 97 -6.59 20.84 -21.20
CA ASP A 97 -5.87 21.12 -19.95
C ASP A 97 -4.40 21.45 -20.23
N GLN A 98 -3.79 22.24 -19.35
CA GLN A 98 -2.43 22.75 -19.56
C GLN A 98 -1.39 21.86 -18.89
N MET A 99 -0.22 21.76 -19.52
CA MET A 99 0.92 21.03 -18.99
C MET A 99 1.59 21.80 -17.85
N ASN A 100 1.83 21.10 -16.74
CA ASN A 100 2.66 21.56 -15.64
C ASN A 100 4.03 20.86 -15.72
N VAL A 101 5.13 21.62 -15.76
CA VAL A 101 6.49 21.04 -15.76
C VAL A 101 7.14 21.00 -14.36
N ALA A 102 6.46 21.53 -13.35
CA ALA A 102 6.85 21.35 -11.96
C ALA A 102 6.36 19.99 -11.42
N THR A 103 6.96 19.50 -10.33
CA THR A 103 6.65 18.17 -9.77
C THR A 103 5.23 18.06 -9.21
N GLY A 104 4.57 19.19 -8.94
CA GLY A 104 3.21 19.23 -8.38
C GLY A 104 3.16 18.89 -6.89
N PHE A 105 4.30 18.67 -6.24
CA PHE A 105 4.44 18.40 -4.80
C PHE A 105 5.24 19.51 -4.13
N LEU A 106 5.12 19.63 -2.80
CA LEU A 106 5.99 20.49 -2.00
C LEU A 106 7.27 19.72 -1.64
N ASP A 107 8.19 19.63 -2.59
CA ASP A 107 9.40 18.82 -2.51
C ASP A 107 10.70 19.64 -2.70
N ALA A 108 10.58 20.97 -2.69
CA ALA A 108 11.66 21.92 -2.95
C ALA A 108 12.28 21.79 -4.35
N SER A 109 11.55 21.24 -5.32
CA SER A 109 11.94 21.20 -6.75
C SER A 109 12.23 22.58 -7.33
N SER A 110 11.60 23.65 -6.82
CA SER A 110 11.96 25.03 -7.14
C SER A 110 13.42 25.37 -6.84
N LEU A 111 14.04 24.71 -5.85
CA LEU A 111 15.43 24.88 -5.46
C LEU A 111 16.35 23.88 -6.18
N TYR A 112 15.94 22.62 -6.26
CA TYR A 112 16.77 21.51 -6.73
C TYR A 112 16.59 21.18 -8.23
N GLY A 113 15.61 21.75 -8.90
CA GLY A 113 15.24 21.45 -10.28
C GLY A 113 14.17 20.36 -10.41
N ASN A 114 13.58 20.29 -11.61
CA ASN A 114 12.51 19.34 -11.96
C ASN A 114 13.01 18.12 -12.74
N SER A 115 14.32 18.02 -12.99
CA SER A 115 14.96 16.91 -13.69
C SER A 115 16.26 16.48 -13.01
N ASP A 116 16.67 15.23 -13.24
CA ASP A 116 17.93 14.71 -12.71
C ASP A 116 19.15 15.51 -13.23
N GLU A 117 19.08 16.00 -14.46
CA GLU A 117 20.15 16.84 -15.05
C GLU A 117 20.27 18.18 -14.32
N GLU A 118 19.15 18.84 -14.03
CA GLU A 118 19.13 20.08 -13.27
C GLU A 118 19.64 19.86 -11.84
N ALA A 119 19.16 18.81 -11.16
CA ALA A 119 19.61 18.45 -9.83
C ALA A 119 21.11 18.12 -9.80
N GLN A 120 21.62 17.33 -10.75
CA GLN A 120 23.04 17.01 -10.86
C GLN A 120 23.90 18.24 -11.14
N SER A 121 23.41 19.19 -11.94
CA SER A 121 24.13 20.43 -12.24
C SER A 121 24.37 21.30 -10.99
N LEU A 122 23.52 21.18 -9.97
CA LEU A 122 23.66 21.90 -8.71
C LEU A 122 24.59 21.21 -7.72
N ARG A 123 24.93 19.93 -7.92
CA ARG A 123 25.67 19.13 -6.93
C ARG A 123 27.16 19.37 -7.01
N ALA A 124 27.79 19.48 -5.84
CA ALA A 124 29.23 19.38 -5.73
C ALA A 124 29.67 17.91 -5.90
N PRO A 125 30.89 17.65 -6.39
CA PRO A 125 31.39 16.28 -6.59
C PRO A 125 31.50 15.46 -5.30
N GLU A 126 31.72 16.11 -4.15
CA GLU A 126 31.96 15.45 -2.86
C GLU A 126 31.18 16.14 -1.72
N GLY A 127 30.92 15.39 -0.65
CA GLY A 127 30.35 15.88 0.60
C GLY A 127 28.83 16.13 0.57
N GLY A 128 28.16 15.75 -0.52
CA GLY A 128 26.73 15.95 -0.70
C GLY A 128 26.29 17.42 -0.73
N LEU A 129 27.20 18.33 -1.04
CA LEU A 129 26.95 19.78 -1.07
C LEU A 129 26.30 20.22 -2.38
N VAL A 130 25.75 21.44 -2.38
CA VAL A 130 25.26 22.17 -3.55
C VAL A 130 26.10 23.42 -3.84
N ILE A 131 26.26 23.71 -5.13
CA ILE A 131 26.99 24.85 -5.68
C ILE A 131 25.98 25.98 -5.93
N LEU A 132 26.00 27.01 -5.09
CA LEU A 132 25.05 28.13 -5.15
C LEU A 132 25.16 28.93 -6.47
N GLU A 133 26.33 28.95 -7.11
CA GLU A 133 26.54 29.64 -8.39
C GLU A 133 25.74 29.00 -9.53
N ASN A 134 25.48 27.69 -9.45
CA ASN A 134 24.71 26.95 -10.45
C ASN A 134 23.19 27.10 -10.26
N CYS A 135 22.76 27.60 -9.10
CA CYS A 135 21.35 27.86 -8.80
C CYS A 135 20.81 29.05 -9.62
N ARG A 136 19.91 28.75 -10.57
CA ARG A 136 19.30 29.76 -11.45
C ARG A 136 18.55 30.86 -10.68
N LEU A 137 17.86 30.53 -9.60
CA LEU A 137 17.14 31.50 -8.74
C LEU A 137 18.10 32.40 -7.95
N CYS A 138 19.27 31.88 -7.58
CA CYS A 138 20.25 32.54 -6.74
C CYS A 138 21.03 33.63 -7.49
N GLN A 139 21.11 33.54 -8.82
CA GLN A 139 21.85 34.47 -9.68
C GLN A 139 21.25 35.89 -9.80
N THR A 140 20.03 36.13 -9.30
CA THR A 140 19.40 37.46 -9.36
C THR A 140 19.83 38.36 -8.20
N VAL A 141 21.00 38.99 -8.34
CA VAL A 141 21.62 39.83 -7.30
C VAL A 141 20.65 40.91 -6.78
N GLY A 142 20.46 40.93 -5.45
CA GLY A 142 19.65 41.93 -4.77
C GLY A 142 18.14 41.67 -4.78
N SER A 143 17.69 40.47 -5.17
CA SER A 143 16.28 40.07 -5.10
C SER A 143 15.95 39.41 -3.75
N GLY A 144 14.74 39.66 -3.22
CA GLY A 144 14.23 38.92 -2.06
C GLY A 144 14.12 37.42 -2.34
N MET A 145 13.75 37.04 -3.58
CA MET A 145 13.61 35.64 -4.00
C MET A 145 14.96 34.92 -4.09
N SER A 146 16.00 35.58 -4.61
CA SER A 146 17.35 34.99 -4.65
C SER A 146 17.89 34.77 -3.24
N THR A 147 17.54 35.65 -2.31
CA THR A 147 17.93 35.56 -0.90
C THR A 147 17.27 34.36 -0.24
N LEU A 148 15.96 34.15 -0.46
CA LEU A 148 15.24 32.99 0.07
C LEU A 148 15.75 31.66 -0.52
N ALA A 149 16.00 31.61 -1.84
CA ALA A 149 16.58 30.42 -2.47
C ALA A 149 18.00 30.14 -1.95
N SER A 150 18.84 31.16 -1.84
CA SER A 150 20.20 31.03 -1.29
C SER A 150 20.18 30.61 0.18
N LEU A 151 19.21 31.08 0.97
CA LEU A 151 19.04 30.69 2.37
C LEU A 151 18.83 29.17 2.51
N PHE A 152 17.93 28.57 1.72
CA PHE A 152 17.67 27.13 1.81
C PHE A 152 18.77 26.27 1.21
N LEU A 153 19.50 26.75 0.19
CA LEU A 153 20.69 26.04 -0.29
C LEU A 153 21.87 26.15 0.70
N ARG A 154 21.97 27.26 1.46
CA ARG A 154 22.88 27.36 2.61
C ARG A 154 22.47 26.38 3.70
N GLU A 155 21.17 26.25 4.00
CA GLU A 155 20.66 25.27 4.96
C GLU A 155 20.98 23.84 4.51
N HIS A 156 20.81 23.51 3.22
CA HIS A 156 21.23 22.24 2.65
C HIS A 156 22.71 21.96 2.94
N ASN A 157 23.60 22.89 2.60
CA ASN A 157 25.04 22.73 2.84
C ASN A 157 25.36 22.60 4.33
N ARG A 158 24.69 23.38 5.19
CA ARG A 158 24.85 23.29 6.65
C ARG A 158 24.43 21.92 7.17
N LEU A 159 23.32 21.37 6.69
CA LEU A 159 22.81 20.05 7.08
C LEU A 159 23.73 18.95 6.54
N ALA A 160 24.13 19.00 5.27
CA ALA A 160 25.05 18.04 4.67
C ALA A 160 26.39 17.97 5.42
N VAL A 161 27.00 19.12 5.78
CA VAL A 161 28.24 19.16 6.59
C VAL A 161 28.03 18.52 7.97
N ARG A 162 26.91 18.82 8.65
CA ARG A 162 26.62 18.23 9.97
C ARG A 162 26.30 16.74 9.88
N LEU A 163 25.58 16.30 8.84
CA LEU A 163 25.29 14.89 8.58
C LEU A 163 26.59 14.12 8.26
N ALA A 164 27.50 14.70 7.47
CA ALA A 164 28.81 14.10 7.19
C ALA A 164 29.67 13.99 8.46
N ALA A 165 29.63 15.00 9.33
CA ALA A 165 30.31 14.95 10.62
C ALA A 165 29.69 13.92 11.58
N LEU A 166 28.37 13.74 11.52
CA LEU A 166 27.63 12.81 12.36
C LEU A 166 27.75 11.36 11.87
N ASN A 167 27.79 11.16 10.56
CA ASN A 167 27.80 9.90 9.84
C ASN A 167 28.96 9.87 8.82
N PRO A 168 30.22 9.72 9.27
CA PRO A 168 31.39 9.78 8.38
C PRO A 168 31.42 8.70 7.28
N HIS A 169 30.58 7.66 7.41
CA HIS A 169 30.45 6.55 6.46
C HIS A 169 29.45 6.81 5.33
N TRP A 170 28.67 7.87 5.38
CA TRP A 170 27.73 8.20 4.30
C TRP A 170 28.49 8.70 3.07
N ASP A 171 28.07 8.21 1.90
CA ASP A 171 28.58 8.72 0.63
C ASP A 171 27.92 10.06 0.26
N SER A 172 28.47 10.70 -0.77
CA SER A 172 28.00 12.02 -1.22
C SER A 172 26.57 11.99 -1.76
N ASP A 173 26.09 10.85 -2.26
CA ASP A 173 24.70 10.67 -2.72
C ASP A 173 23.73 10.61 -1.53
N THR A 174 24.04 9.81 -0.51
CA THR A 174 23.24 9.70 0.71
C THR A 174 23.17 11.05 1.43
N LEU A 175 24.31 11.73 1.58
CA LEU A 175 24.37 13.05 2.21
C LEU A 175 23.50 14.07 1.48
N PHE A 176 23.58 14.11 0.15
CA PHE A 176 22.77 15.02 -0.66
C PHE A 176 21.28 14.72 -0.54
N LEU A 177 20.88 13.44 -0.65
CA LEU A 177 19.47 13.04 -0.61
C LEU A 177 18.86 13.26 0.77
N GLU A 178 19.57 12.95 1.86
CA GLU A 178 19.09 13.20 3.22
C GLU A 178 19.04 14.70 3.56
N ALA A 179 20.03 15.49 3.12
CA ALA A 179 19.97 16.95 3.26
C ALA A 179 18.80 17.55 2.46
N ARG A 180 18.58 17.09 1.22
CA ARG A 180 17.41 17.49 0.40
C ARG A 180 16.09 17.12 1.09
N ARG A 181 15.98 15.89 1.60
CA ARG A 181 14.80 15.39 2.31
C ARG A 181 14.48 16.23 3.55
N LEU A 182 15.51 16.62 4.31
CA LEU A 182 15.37 17.51 5.46
C LEU A 182 14.90 18.92 5.07
N VAL A 183 15.49 19.53 4.03
CA VAL A 183 15.06 20.85 3.54
C VAL A 183 13.62 20.82 3.05
N ALA A 184 13.21 19.77 2.33
CA ALA A 184 11.82 19.58 1.91
C ALA A 184 10.88 19.46 3.13
N ALA A 185 11.26 18.67 4.15
CA ALA A 185 10.48 18.54 5.38
C ALA A 185 10.37 19.86 6.16
N GLN A 186 11.45 20.66 6.22
CA GLN A 186 11.41 22.00 6.82
C GLN A 186 10.47 22.94 6.05
N LEU A 187 10.52 22.91 4.72
CA LEU A 187 9.64 23.72 3.86
C LEU A 187 8.17 23.32 4.04
N GLN A 188 7.88 22.01 4.04
CA GLN A 188 6.55 21.47 4.33
C GLN A 188 6.08 21.90 5.73
N HIS A 189 6.90 21.70 6.76
CA HIS A 189 6.53 22.05 8.13
C HIS A 189 6.23 23.55 8.28
N ILE A 190 7.15 24.43 7.89
CA ILE A 190 6.99 25.90 7.96
C ILE A 190 5.75 26.36 7.18
N THR A 191 5.47 25.72 6.04
CA THR A 191 4.29 26.04 5.23
C THR A 191 3.01 25.81 6.03
N TYR A 192 2.85 24.66 6.69
CA TYR A 192 1.62 24.32 7.40
C TYR A 192 1.56 24.85 8.84
N SER A 193 2.70 25.06 9.50
CA SER A 193 2.76 25.54 10.89
C SER A 193 2.80 27.07 11.02
N GLU A 194 3.38 27.80 10.06
CA GLU A 194 3.54 29.25 10.13
C GLU A 194 2.84 30.01 8.99
N PHE A 195 3.07 29.59 7.74
CA PHE A 195 2.59 30.34 6.57
C PHE A 195 1.06 30.25 6.39
N LEU A 196 0.50 29.03 6.35
CA LEU A 196 -0.94 28.83 6.12
C LEU A 196 -1.81 29.46 7.23
N PRO A 197 -1.50 29.32 8.53
CA PRO A 197 -2.25 30.03 9.58
C PRO A 197 -2.25 31.54 9.40
N THR A 198 -1.11 32.13 8.99
CA THR A 198 -0.99 33.57 8.75
C THR A 198 -1.83 34.02 7.55
N VAL A 199 -1.91 33.21 6.50
CA VAL A 199 -2.59 33.58 5.25
C VAL A 199 -4.09 33.30 5.32
N LEU A 200 -4.48 32.14 5.85
CA LEU A 200 -5.85 31.61 5.83
C LEU A 200 -6.66 31.99 7.08
N GLY A 201 -5.98 32.21 8.21
CA GLY A 201 -6.61 32.36 9.52
C GLY A 201 -7.04 31.02 10.13
N GLU A 202 -7.29 31.02 11.44
CA GLU A 202 -7.56 29.80 12.23
C GLU A 202 -8.82 29.04 11.77
N VAL A 203 -9.90 29.76 11.46
CA VAL A 203 -11.18 29.15 11.06
C VAL A 203 -11.03 28.28 9.80
N THR A 204 -10.26 28.77 8.82
CA THR A 204 -10.01 28.02 7.58
C THR A 204 -9.04 26.87 7.82
N MET A 205 -8.02 27.04 8.67
CA MET A 205 -7.11 25.95 9.06
C MET A 205 -7.85 24.77 9.71
N GLU A 206 -8.76 25.06 10.65
CA GLU A 206 -9.54 24.04 11.35
C GLU A 206 -10.56 23.35 10.44
N SER A 207 -11.32 24.11 9.64
CA SER A 207 -12.36 23.54 8.78
C SER A 207 -11.83 22.60 7.69
N TRP A 208 -10.56 22.74 7.32
CA TRP A 208 -9.88 21.92 6.30
C TRP A 208 -8.88 20.90 6.87
N ASP A 209 -8.77 20.74 8.20
CA ASP A 209 -7.80 19.87 8.89
C ASP A 209 -6.34 20.09 8.41
N LEU A 210 -5.95 21.35 8.22
CA LEU A 210 -4.61 21.72 7.73
C LEU A 210 -3.58 21.85 8.86
N THR A 211 -3.99 21.78 10.11
CA THR A 211 -3.08 21.89 11.25
C THR A 211 -2.13 20.68 11.31
N PRO A 212 -0.81 20.89 11.41
CA PRO A 212 0.16 19.81 11.68
C PRO A 212 -0.16 19.07 12.97
N ARG A 213 0.26 17.81 13.10
CA ARG A 213 0.04 17.05 14.34
C ARG A 213 1.08 17.45 15.37
N ASP A 214 0.68 17.60 16.63
CA ASP A 214 1.62 17.88 17.74
C ASP A 214 2.49 16.66 18.09
N HIS A 215 1.99 15.45 17.84
CA HIS A 215 2.65 14.18 18.15
C HIS A 215 2.19 13.06 17.21
N GLY A 216 2.98 11.99 17.12
CA GLY A 216 2.66 10.82 16.30
C GLY A 216 2.79 11.07 14.79
N HIS A 217 2.13 10.24 13.99
CA HIS A 217 2.16 10.28 12.53
C HIS A 217 0.83 10.77 11.96
N TYR A 218 0.86 11.35 10.77
CA TYR A 218 -0.33 11.67 9.99
C TYR A 218 -0.88 10.41 9.31
N THR A 219 -2.18 10.17 9.46
CA THR A 219 -2.86 8.96 8.93
C THR A 219 -3.81 9.26 7.77
N GLY A 220 -3.89 10.51 7.33
CA GLY A 220 -4.81 10.93 6.26
C GLY A 220 -4.27 10.75 4.85
N TYR A 221 -3.09 10.12 4.69
CA TYR A 221 -2.57 9.79 3.37
C TYR A 221 -3.50 8.80 2.63
N SER A 222 -3.75 9.08 1.36
CA SER A 222 -4.51 8.18 0.48
C SER A 222 -3.95 8.22 -0.92
N SER A 223 -3.56 7.06 -1.45
CA SER A 223 -3.16 6.92 -2.85
C SER A 223 -4.32 7.13 -3.85
N GLY A 224 -5.56 7.30 -3.36
CA GLY A 224 -6.72 7.64 -4.20
C GLY A 224 -6.89 9.15 -4.44
N VAL A 225 -6.16 9.99 -3.69
CA VAL A 225 -6.14 11.44 -3.89
C VAL A 225 -5.19 11.75 -5.05
N HIS A 226 -5.70 12.45 -6.06
CA HIS A 226 -4.90 12.87 -7.21
C HIS A 226 -4.17 14.16 -6.85
N ALA A 227 -2.91 14.03 -6.42
CA ALA A 227 -2.06 15.18 -6.14
C ALA A 227 -1.65 15.91 -7.43
N GLY A 228 -1.59 17.24 -7.36
CA GLY A 228 -1.20 18.11 -8.46
C GLY A 228 -1.63 19.54 -8.20
N ALA A 229 -1.05 20.50 -8.94
CA ALA A 229 -1.44 21.90 -8.83
C ALA A 229 -2.75 22.18 -9.60
N LEU A 230 -3.74 22.70 -8.90
CA LEU A 230 -4.98 23.24 -9.45
C LEU A 230 -4.65 24.47 -10.31
N SER A 231 -5.22 24.52 -11.52
CA SER A 231 -4.94 25.60 -12.49
C SER A 231 -5.31 26.98 -11.93
N GLU A 232 -6.42 27.05 -11.19
CA GLU A 232 -6.90 28.23 -10.50
C GLU A 232 -5.91 28.76 -9.46
N VAL A 233 -5.22 27.84 -8.79
CA VAL A 233 -4.24 28.18 -7.74
C VAL A 233 -2.93 28.62 -8.37
N GLY A 234 -2.44 27.86 -9.36
CA GLY A 234 -1.21 28.14 -10.09
C GLY A 234 -1.26 29.39 -10.97
N VAL A 235 -2.44 29.79 -11.47
CA VAL A 235 -2.60 30.95 -12.38
C VAL A 235 -3.21 32.17 -11.69
N ALA A 236 -3.95 32.01 -10.59
CA ALA A 236 -4.57 33.13 -9.89
C ALA A 236 -4.17 33.22 -8.40
N ALA A 237 -4.53 32.25 -7.55
CA ALA A 237 -4.45 32.42 -6.10
C ALA A 237 -3.02 32.66 -5.58
N LEU A 238 -2.05 31.82 -5.96
CA LEU A 238 -0.65 31.99 -5.53
C LEU A 238 0.03 33.18 -6.22
N HIS A 239 -0.41 33.55 -7.42
CA HIS A 239 0.09 34.75 -8.09
C HIS A 239 -0.35 36.06 -7.41
N ALA A 240 -1.35 36.04 -6.52
CA ALA A 240 -1.72 37.21 -5.72
C ALA A 240 -0.56 37.70 -4.83
N PHE A 241 0.26 36.77 -4.30
CA PHE A 241 1.43 37.10 -3.49
C PHE A 241 2.47 37.95 -4.23
N ARG A 242 2.54 37.85 -5.56
CA ARG A 242 3.43 38.69 -6.38
C ARG A 242 3.12 40.18 -6.27
N SER A 243 1.84 40.54 -6.05
CA SER A 243 1.44 41.93 -5.82
C SER A 243 1.84 42.47 -4.45
N MET A 244 2.16 41.56 -3.53
CA MET A 244 2.51 41.88 -2.15
C MET A 244 4.01 42.14 -1.97
N VAL A 245 4.85 41.86 -2.97
CA VAL A 245 6.29 42.06 -2.91
C VAL A 245 6.63 43.56 -3.06
N PRO A 246 7.27 44.20 -2.06
CA PRO A 246 7.71 45.57 -2.17
C PRO A 246 8.69 45.79 -3.34
N PRO A 247 8.59 46.91 -4.09
CA PRO A 247 9.49 47.17 -5.22
C PRO A 247 10.98 47.16 -4.86
N ALA A 248 11.34 47.52 -3.63
CA ALA A 248 12.72 47.50 -3.14
C ALA A 248 13.34 46.10 -3.08
N LEU A 249 12.50 45.05 -3.06
CA LEU A 249 12.92 43.65 -3.02
C LEU A 249 12.89 42.97 -4.40
N VAL A 250 12.53 43.73 -5.45
CA VAL A 250 12.50 43.30 -6.85
C VAL A 250 13.67 43.96 -7.57
N SER A 251 14.80 43.26 -7.70
CA SER A 251 16.00 43.80 -8.37
C SER A 251 15.93 43.69 -9.90
N ASN A 252 16.47 44.71 -10.58
CA ASN A 252 16.50 44.86 -12.04
C ASN A 252 17.87 44.58 -12.69
N THR A 253 18.91 44.17 -11.95
CA THR A 253 20.26 44.03 -12.50
C THR A 253 20.76 42.59 -12.48
N THR A 254 20.89 41.98 -13.66
CA THR A 254 21.53 40.68 -13.88
C THR A 254 23.00 40.89 -14.28
N ALA A 255 23.89 41.11 -13.32
CA ALA A 255 25.32 41.07 -13.56
C ALA A 255 25.90 39.83 -12.87
N PRO A 256 26.54 38.90 -13.60
CA PRO A 256 27.24 37.77 -12.99
C PRO A 256 28.49 38.30 -12.29
N GLY A 257 28.54 38.19 -10.96
CA GLY A 257 29.69 38.58 -10.14
C GLY A 257 30.07 37.44 -9.20
N ARG A 258 31.39 37.24 -9.02
CA ARG A 258 31.98 36.28 -8.08
C ARG A 258 31.57 36.62 -6.63
N MET A 259 31.18 35.62 -5.85
CA MET A 259 30.96 35.72 -4.40
C MET A 259 32.28 36.01 -3.68
N ASP A 260 32.60 37.28 -3.44
CA ASP A 260 33.70 37.73 -2.58
C ASP A 260 33.19 38.09 -1.17
N ALA A 261 34.08 38.32 -0.19
CA ALA A 261 33.73 38.69 1.19
C ALA A 261 32.85 39.96 1.36
N LEU A 262 32.72 40.79 0.31
CA LEU A 262 31.76 41.90 0.22
C LEU A 262 30.29 41.44 0.10
N ASP A 263 30.06 40.14 -0.15
CA ASP A 263 28.75 39.56 -0.46
C ASP A 263 28.00 39.06 0.78
N GLU A 264 28.68 38.62 1.84
CA GLU A 264 28.01 38.17 3.08
C GLU A 264 27.29 39.31 3.80
N HIS A 265 27.90 40.50 3.83
CA HIS A 265 27.25 41.70 4.36
C HIS A 265 26.09 42.18 3.46
N ARG A 266 26.09 41.85 2.17
CA ARG A 266 24.97 42.14 1.27
C ARG A 266 23.82 41.16 1.50
N PHE A 267 24.14 39.87 1.64
CA PHE A 267 23.18 38.83 1.98
C PHE A 267 22.49 39.15 3.31
N THR A 268 23.25 39.45 4.37
CA THR A 268 22.70 39.82 5.69
C THR A 268 21.81 41.07 5.63
N ARG A 269 22.22 42.11 4.88
CA ARG A 269 21.36 43.30 4.68
C ARG A 269 20.06 42.96 3.95
N MET A 270 20.11 42.06 2.97
CA MET A 270 18.89 41.63 2.27
C MET A 270 18.01 40.74 3.15
N VAL A 271 18.60 39.86 3.95
CA VAL A 271 17.88 39.08 4.99
C VAL A 271 17.16 40.02 5.96
N HIS A 272 17.84 41.08 6.45
CA HIS A 272 17.19 42.10 7.26
C HIS A 272 16.07 42.81 6.49
N ALA A 273 16.29 43.16 5.21
CA ALA A 273 15.28 43.82 4.40
C ALA A 273 14.02 42.95 4.21
N VAL A 274 14.14 41.65 3.94
CA VAL A 274 12.98 40.76 3.75
C VAL A 274 12.23 40.48 5.06
N THR A 275 12.94 40.43 6.19
CA THR A 275 12.37 40.16 7.53
C THR A 275 11.76 41.40 8.18
N SER A 276 12.24 42.61 7.85
CA SER A 276 11.76 43.86 8.46
C SER A 276 10.79 44.65 7.57
N SER A 277 10.84 44.48 6.25
CA SER A 277 9.96 45.22 5.35
C SER A 277 8.53 44.69 5.44
N PRO A 278 7.52 45.56 5.54
CA PRO A 278 6.13 45.13 5.50
C PRO A 278 5.75 44.69 4.08
N ALA A 279 4.88 43.68 3.97
CA ALA A 279 4.29 43.31 2.68
C ALA A 279 3.37 44.43 2.17
N LEU A 280 3.12 44.46 0.86
CA LEU A 280 2.03 45.25 0.29
C LEU A 280 0.70 44.48 0.44
N ARG A 281 -0.42 45.20 0.37
CA ARG A 281 -1.74 44.57 0.33
C ARG A 281 -1.99 43.92 -1.05
N PRO A 282 -2.67 42.75 -1.11
CA PRO A 282 -3.01 42.10 -2.38
C PRO A 282 -3.73 43.05 -3.34
N SER A 283 -3.28 43.12 -4.59
CA SER A 283 -3.89 43.96 -5.62
C SER A 283 -3.46 43.56 -7.04
N LEU A 284 -3.95 44.29 -8.06
CA LEU A 284 -3.46 44.16 -9.44
C LEU A 284 -2.23 45.05 -9.73
N ARG A 285 -1.56 45.58 -8.69
CA ARG A 285 -0.26 46.26 -8.80
C ARG A 285 0.85 45.24 -8.60
N MET A 286 1.42 44.76 -9.70
CA MET A 286 2.48 43.75 -9.68
C MET A 286 3.76 44.31 -10.31
N SER A 287 4.90 44.10 -9.66
CA SER A 287 6.21 44.51 -10.17
C SER A 287 6.69 43.56 -11.27
N ALA A 288 7.27 44.11 -12.35
CA ALA A 288 7.89 43.35 -13.43
C ALA A 288 9.19 42.69 -12.95
N GLN A 289 9.46 41.44 -13.35
CA GLN A 289 10.71 40.72 -13.05
C GLN A 289 11.52 40.50 -14.35
N PRO A 290 12.88 40.56 -14.33
CA PRO A 290 13.68 40.60 -15.56
C PRO A 290 13.78 39.31 -16.39
N ARG A 291 13.36 38.13 -15.88
CA ARG A 291 13.67 36.83 -16.54
C ARG A 291 12.57 35.76 -16.56
N ALA A 292 11.52 35.86 -15.75
CA ALA A 292 10.52 34.77 -15.66
C ALA A 292 9.54 34.74 -16.85
N ASP A 293 9.51 35.79 -17.65
CA ASP A 293 8.68 35.86 -18.85
C ASP A 293 9.54 36.50 -19.94
N HIS A 294 9.80 35.79 -21.03
CA HIS A 294 10.59 36.25 -22.19
C HIS A 294 9.92 37.44 -22.93
N ARG A 295 8.99 38.14 -22.28
CA ARG A 295 8.04 39.09 -22.84
C ARG A 295 8.13 40.40 -22.07
N GLN A 296 9.22 41.14 -22.29
CA GLN A 296 9.49 42.43 -21.65
C GLN A 296 8.39 43.49 -21.89
N ASP A 297 7.49 43.25 -22.86
CA ASP A 297 6.40 44.17 -23.24
C ASP A 297 5.07 43.96 -22.49
N TRP A 298 4.99 43.02 -21.54
CA TRP A 298 3.77 42.71 -20.81
C TRP A 298 3.76 43.28 -19.39
N ASP A 299 2.63 43.87 -19.03
CA ASP A 299 2.30 44.12 -17.62
C ASP A 299 1.95 42.79 -16.93
N PRO A 300 2.53 42.45 -15.77
CA PRO A 300 2.35 41.13 -15.15
C PRO A 300 0.89 40.80 -14.82
N ALA A 301 0.10 41.78 -14.36
CA ALA A 301 -1.31 41.55 -14.04
C ALA A 301 -2.14 41.34 -15.32
N VAL A 302 -1.81 42.06 -16.39
CA VAL A 302 -2.45 41.90 -17.71
C VAL A 302 -2.14 40.51 -18.28
N LEU A 303 -0.89 40.06 -18.17
CA LEU A 303 -0.48 38.73 -18.61
C LEU A 303 -1.23 37.63 -17.87
N LEU A 304 -1.32 37.71 -16.55
CA LEU A 304 -1.98 36.69 -15.74
C LEU A 304 -3.48 36.59 -16.02
N LEU A 305 -4.17 37.73 -16.22
CA LEU A 305 -5.56 37.72 -16.65
C LEU A 305 -5.72 37.11 -18.04
N HIS A 306 -4.81 37.42 -18.97
CA HIS A 306 -4.84 36.84 -20.32
C HIS A 306 -4.53 35.32 -20.29
N ARG A 307 -3.61 34.89 -19.43
CA ARG A 307 -3.27 33.48 -19.20
C ARG A 307 -4.42 32.72 -18.54
N GLY A 308 -5.11 33.31 -17.57
CA GLY A 308 -6.31 32.70 -16.97
C GLY A 308 -7.42 32.43 -18.00
N ARG A 309 -7.54 33.31 -19.01
CA ARG A 309 -8.46 33.09 -20.14
C ARG A 309 -7.98 32.00 -21.09
N ASP A 310 -6.68 31.92 -21.36
CA ASP A 310 -6.07 30.83 -22.16
C ASP A 310 -6.28 29.45 -21.50
N HIS A 311 -6.13 29.40 -20.18
CA HIS A 311 -6.31 28.21 -19.35
C HIS A 311 -7.78 27.84 -19.12
N GLY A 312 -8.73 28.68 -19.56
CA GLY A 312 -10.16 28.39 -19.45
C GLY A 312 -10.69 28.45 -18.01
N LEU A 313 -10.08 29.24 -17.13
CA LEU A 313 -10.53 29.36 -15.74
C LEU A 313 -11.99 29.82 -15.67
N ALA A 314 -12.78 29.18 -14.80
CA ALA A 314 -14.15 29.59 -14.57
C ALA A 314 -14.22 31.01 -13.98
N SER A 315 -15.33 31.70 -14.24
CA SER A 315 -15.51 33.07 -13.75
C SER A 315 -15.60 33.15 -12.22
N TYR A 316 -15.19 34.28 -11.68
CA TYR A 316 -15.10 34.54 -10.24
C TYR A 316 -16.34 34.11 -9.43
N PRO A 317 -17.61 34.40 -9.85
CA PRO A 317 -18.77 33.98 -9.07
C PRO A 317 -18.95 32.46 -8.94
N ASN A 318 -18.41 31.67 -9.88
CA ASN A 318 -18.46 30.21 -9.75
C ASN A 318 -17.56 29.72 -8.60
N TRP A 319 -16.41 30.38 -8.41
CA TRP A 319 -15.49 30.07 -7.31
C TRP A 319 -16.03 30.52 -5.95
N VAL A 320 -16.68 31.68 -5.89
CA VAL A 320 -17.43 32.09 -4.69
C VAL A 320 -18.47 31.02 -4.32
N SER A 321 -19.24 30.55 -5.30
CA SER A 321 -20.26 29.51 -5.08
C SER A 321 -19.68 28.15 -4.67
N PHE A 322 -18.50 27.80 -5.18
CA PHE A 322 -17.77 26.60 -4.77
C PHE A 322 -17.36 26.69 -3.30
N CYS A 323 -16.77 27.83 -2.91
CA CYS A 323 -16.27 28.06 -1.56
C CYS A 323 -17.36 28.28 -0.50
N THR A 324 -18.57 28.70 -0.88
CA THR A 324 -19.70 28.88 0.06
C THR A 324 -20.66 27.69 0.12
N GLN A 325 -20.26 26.50 -0.36
CA GLN A 325 -21.05 25.25 -0.30
C GLN A 325 -22.49 25.38 -0.87
N GLY A 326 -22.64 26.03 -2.02
CA GLY A 326 -23.85 25.90 -2.84
C GLY A 326 -25.13 26.54 -2.32
N THR A 327 -25.08 27.62 -1.53
CA THR A 327 -26.29 28.44 -1.24
C THR A 327 -26.99 28.83 -2.56
N PRO A 328 -28.29 28.50 -2.74
CA PRO A 328 -28.97 28.66 -4.01
C PRO A 328 -29.69 30.03 -4.13
N LEU A 329 -30.00 30.42 -5.38
CA LEU A 329 -31.08 31.37 -5.79
C LEU A 329 -30.79 32.88 -5.90
N VAL A 330 -29.66 33.31 -6.46
CA VAL A 330 -29.61 34.58 -7.21
C VAL A 330 -29.15 34.29 -8.63
N LYS A 331 -29.81 34.85 -9.65
CA LYS A 331 -29.34 34.73 -11.04
C LYS A 331 -27.89 35.21 -11.08
N LYS A 332 -26.96 34.32 -11.47
CA LYS A 332 -25.50 34.57 -11.65
C LYS A 332 -25.16 35.66 -12.68
N THR A 333 -26.14 36.43 -13.13
CA THR A 333 -26.02 37.42 -14.20
C THR A 333 -25.96 38.85 -13.68
N ASP A 334 -26.27 39.11 -12.41
CA ASP A 334 -26.26 40.46 -11.83
C ASP A 334 -25.39 40.58 -10.57
N PHE A 335 -24.80 41.76 -10.38
CA PHE A 335 -23.91 42.10 -9.28
C PHE A 335 -24.61 42.14 -7.91
N SER A 336 -25.93 42.08 -7.87
CA SER A 336 -26.71 41.87 -6.63
C SER A 336 -26.30 40.57 -5.91
N PHE A 337 -25.84 39.55 -6.63
CA PHE A 337 -25.29 38.32 -6.04
C PHE A 337 -24.09 38.60 -5.13
N LEU A 338 -23.11 39.40 -5.58
CA LEU A 338 -21.93 39.74 -4.79
C LEU A 338 -22.27 40.72 -3.66
N ALA A 339 -23.22 41.64 -3.89
CA ALA A 339 -23.68 42.57 -2.86
C ALA A 339 -24.40 41.86 -1.69
N ALA A 340 -25.03 40.71 -1.95
CA ALA A 340 -25.71 39.92 -0.93
C ALA A 340 -24.74 39.12 -0.03
N GLN A 341 -23.47 38.98 -0.43
CA GLN A 341 -22.45 38.30 0.38
C GLN A 341 -21.89 39.28 1.41
N GLN A 342 -22.44 39.22 2.63
CA GLN A 342 -22.09 40.15 3.70
C GLN A 342 -20.60 40.09 4.02
N GLY A 343 -19.93 41.25 3.97
CA GLY A 343 -18.51 41.38 4.31
C GLY A 343 -17.52 40.96 3.22
N LEU A 344 -17.97 40.48 2.06
CA LEU A 344 -17.08 40.04 0.97
C LEU A 344 -16.44 41.22 0.21
N PHE A 345 -17.20 42.29 -0.04
CA PHE A 345 -16.74 43.49 -0.75
C PHE A 345 -17.11 44.77 -0.03
N THR A 346 -16.26 45.80 -0.17
CA THR A 346 -16.65 47.19 0.10
C THR A 346 -17.54 47.71 -1.03
N GLU A 347 -18.41 48.68 -0.73
CA GLU A 347 -19.28 49.29 -1.76
C GLU A 347 -18.48 49.88 -2.92
N ASP A 348 -17.32 50.46 -2.64
CA ASP A 348 -16.47 51.08 -3.65
C ASP A 348 -15.79 50.03 -4.54
N ASN A 349 -15.30 48.92 -3.99
CA ASN A 349 -14.72 47.83 -4.80
C ASN A 349 -15.77 47.25 -5.77
N LEU A 350 -17.01 47.10 -5.31
CA LEU A 350 -18.12 46.62 -6.14
C LEU A 350 -18.50 47.61 -7.26
N LYS A 351 -18.46 48.93 -6.98
CA LYS A 351 -18.66 49.98 -8.02
C LYS A 351 -17.58 49.92 -9.10
N HIS A 352 -16.33 49.71 -8.71
CA HIS A 352 -15.23 49.59 -9.68
C HIS A 352 -15.39 48.36 -10.58
N LEU A 353 -15.76 47.19 -10.03
CA LEU A 353 -16.03 46.00 -10.84
C LEU A 353 -17.18 46.22 -11.85
N LYS A 354 -18.28 46.86 -11.43
CA LYS A 354 -19.42 47.23 -12.29
C LYS A 354 -19.03 48.19 -13.43
N SER A 355 -18.01 49.02 -13.25
CA SER A 355 -17.54 49.96 -14.28
C SER A 355 -16.77 49.27 -15.43
N VAL A 356 -16.24 48.06 -15.18
CA VAL A 356 -15.39 47.31 -16.10
C VAL A 356 -16.16 46.17 -16.76
N TYR A 357 -16.89 45.38 -15.99
CA TYR A 357 -17.60 44.19 -16.44
C TYR A 357 -19.09 44.48 -16.61
N LYS A 358 -19.66 44.10 -17.76
CA LYS A 358 -21.08 44.27 -18.05
C LYS A 358 -21.97 43.29 -17.27
N SER A 359 -21.46 42.08 -17.06
CA SER A 359 -22.11 41.00 -16.33
C SER A 359 -21.18 40.51 -15.23
N VAL A 360 -21.74 40.18 -14.06
CA VAL A 360 -20.96 39.60 -12.96
C VAL A 360 -20.33 38.25 -13.35
N GLY A 361 -20.98 37.51 -14.25
CA GLY A 361 -20.51 36.22 -14.75
C GLY A 361 -19.28 36.30 -15.66
N ASP A 362 -18.86 37.50 -16.07
CA ASP A 362 -17.68 37.74 -16.92
C ASP A 362 -16.43 38.11 -16.08
N VAL A 363 -16.57 38.27 -14.76
CA VAL A 363 -15.46 38.71 -13.90
C VAL A 363 -14.38 37.62 -13.84
N ASP A 364 -13.16 37.97 -14.24
CA ASP A 364 -12.01 37.06 -14.18
C ASP A 364 -11.64 36.77 -12.71
N LEU A 365 -11.26 35.52 -12.38
CA LEU A 365 -10.99 35.07 -11.00
C LEU A 365 -10.00 35.99 -10.26
N LEU A 366 -8.82 36.24 -10.83
CA LEU A 366 -7.80 37.09 -10.21
C LEU A 366 -8.30 38.53 -9.98
N ALA A 367 -9.10 39.08 -10.90
CA ALA A 367 -9.62 40.44 -10.78
C ALA A 367 -10.66 40.58 -9.67
N GLY A 368 -11.59 39.63 -9.57
CA GLY A 368 -12.61 39.61 -8.52
C GLY A 368 -12.02 39.33 -7.14
N ALA A 369 -11.22 38.27 -7.03
CA ALA A 369 -10.71 37.80 -5.75
C ALA A 369 -9.66 38.74 -5.12
N SER A 370 -8.91 39.51 -5.94
CA SER A 370 -7.97 40.53 -5.43
C SER A 370 -8.65 41.74 -4.78
N LEU A 371 -9.97 41.89 -4.95
CA LEU A 371 -10.75 43.00 -4.41
C LEU A 371 -11.64 42.60 -3.23
N GLU A 372 -11.57 41.33 -2.81
CA GLU A 372 -12.25 40.84 -1.62
C GLU A 372 -11.69 41.48 -0.35
N THR A 373 -12.54 41.55 0.67
CA THR A 373 -12.12 41.94 2.02
C THR A 373 -11.63 40.68 2.75
N PRO A 374 -10.36 40.64 3.22
CA PRO A 374 -9.87 39.50 3.99
C PRO A 374 -10.67 39.26 5.27
N ALA A 375 -10.78 37.99 5.68
CA ALA A 375 -11.35 37.64 6.98
C ALA A 375 -10.46 38.13 8.13
N GLN A 376 -11.02 38.24 9.34
CA GLN A 376 -10.24 38.63 10.50
C GLN A 376 -9.11 37.62 10.75
N GLY A 377 -7.87 38.11 10.83
CA GLY A 377 -6.68 37.26 11.01
C GLY A 377 -6.16 36.60 9.73
N ALA A 378 -6.77 36.84 8.57
CA ALA A 378 -6.32 36.34 7.26
C ALA A 378 -5.71 37.46 6.40
N VAL A 379 -4.77 37.10 5.53
CA VAL A 379 -4.12 38.03 4.59
C VAL A 379 -4.89 38.13 3.28
N LEU A 380 -5.48 37.03 2.83
CA LEU A 380 -6.21 36.94 1.55
C LEU A 380 -7.72 36.91 1.76
N GLY A 381 -8.45 37.25 0.70
CA GLY A 381 -9.91 37.15 0.65
C GLY A 381 -10.40 35.70 0.79
N PRO A 382 -11.64 35.48 1.24
CA PRO A 382 -12.22 34.16 1.46
C PRO A 382 -12.11 33.20 0.25
N THR A 383 -12.23 33.69 -0.99
CA THR A 383 -12.17 32.82 -2.18
C THR A 383 -10.75 32.34 -2.44
N MET A 384 -9.75 33.22 -2.36
CA MET A 384 -8.34 32.79 -2.49
C MET A 384 -7.94 31.87 -1.34
N GLY A 385 -8.39 32.17 -0.11
CA GLY A 385 -8.12 31.34 1.06
C GLY A 385 -8.68 29.91 0.90
N CYS A 386 -9.94 29.79 0.46
CA CYS A 386 -10.57 28.51 0.15
C CYS A 386 -9.81 27.71 -0.92
N LEU A 387 -9.43 28.34 -2.04
CA LEU A 387 -8.68 27.67 -3.11
C LEU A 387 -7.31 27.17 -2.65
N LEU A 388 -6.61 27.95 -1.82
CA LEU A 388 -5.35 27.53 -1.21
C LEU A 388 -5.58 26.38 -0.22
N ALA A 389 -6.63 26.44 0.60
CA ALA A 389 -6.94 25.39 1.56
C ALA A 389 -7.21 24.03 0.89
N GLU A 390 -8.00 24.03 -0.20
CA GLU A 390 -8.21 22.84 -1.05
C GLU A 390 -6.88 22.31 -1.60
N GLN A 391 -6.07 23.19 -2.20
CA GLN A 391 -4.78 22.80 -2.76
C GLN A 391 -3.87 22.12 -1.74
N PHE A 392 -3.68 22.74 -0.58
CA PHE A 392 -2.77 22.21 0.45
C PHE A 392 -3.37 20.99 1.17
N SER A 393 -4.68 20.83 1.22
CA SER A 393 -5.31 19.60 1.70
C SER A 393 -4.98 18.42 0.78
N VAL A 394 -5.14 18.61 -0.53
CA VAL A 394 -4.81 17.61 -1.55
C VAL A 394 -3.32 17.28 -1.58
N LEU A 395 -2.45 18.27 -1.49
CA LEU A 395 -0.99 18.05 -1.46
C LEU A 395 -0.57 17.24 -0.23
N ARG A 396 -1.14 17.51 0.96
CA ARG A 396 -0.84 16.76 2.19
C ARG A 396 -1.34 15.32 2.11
N ALA A 397 -2.57 15.11 1.64
CA ALA A 397 -3.19 13.79 1.61
C ALA A 397 -2.67 12.89 0.46
N GLY A 398 -2.23 13.48 -0.65
CA GLY A 398 -1.73 12.74 -1.82
C GLY A 398 -0.22 12.55 -1.86
N ASP A 399 0.57 13.25 -1.04
CA ASP A 399 2.02 13.08 -0.98
C ASP A 399 2.42 11.90 -0.08
N ARG A 400 2.97 10.84 -0.69
CA ARG A 400 3.51 9.68 0.04
C ARG A 400 4.71 10.07 0.92
N PHE A 401 5.47 11.08 0.52
CA PHE A 401 6.64 11.60 1.22
C PHE A 401 6.31 12.78 2.14
N TRP A 402 5.02 13.07 2.39
CA TRP A 402 4.62 14.03 3.43
C TRP A 402 5.33 13.69 4.73
N TYR A 403 6.03 14.67 5.31
CA TYR A 403 7.01 14.39 6.36
C TYR A 403 6.41 13.66 7.57
N GLU A 404 5.14 13.84 7.92
CA GLU A 404 4.50 13.17 9.07
C GLU A 404 3.99 11.75 8.78
N ASN A 405 4.05 11.25 7.54
CA ASN A 405 3.51 9.92 7.19
C ASN A 405 4.25 8.78 7.90
N ASP A 406 3.53 7.71 8.24
CA ASP A 406 4.09 6.43 8.70
C ASP A 406 4.08 5.38 7.58
N ILE A 407 4.82 5.67 6.50
CA ILE A 407 4.91 4.79 5.32
C ILE A 407 6.37 4.42 5.09
N PRO A 408 6.86 3.32 5.70
CA PRO A 408 8.20 2.81 5.44
C PRO A 408 8.41 2.49 3.94
N PRO A 409 9.63 2.70 3.39
CA PRO A 409 10.84 3.23 4.04
C PRO A 409 10.92 4.77 4.07
N SER A 410 9.85 5.48 3.69
CA SER A 410 9.86 6.94 3.52
C SER A 410 9.46 7.73 4.77
N SER A 411 8.97 7.07 5.82
CA SER A 411 8.64 7.70 7.09
C SER A 411 9.88 8.22 7.82
N PHE A 412 9.72 9.33 8.53
CA PHE A 412 10.66 9.73 9.57
C PHE A 412 10.30 9.00 10.87
N SER A 413 11.29 8.64 11.68
CA SER A 413 11.04 8.13 13.02
C SER A 413 10.37 9.20 13.90
N ARG A 414 9.71 8.79 14.99
CA ARG A 414 9.08 9.74 15.92
C ARG A 414 10.08 10.75 16.50
N VAL A 415 11.30 10.31 16.80
CA VAL A 415 12.38 11.18 17.30
C VAL A 415 12.80 12.20 16.25
N GLN A 416 12.88 11.79 14.98
CA GLN A 416 13.14 12.70 13.86
C GLN A 416 12.01 13.72 13.67
N LEU A 417 10.75 13.28 13.78
CA LEU A 417 9.59 14.17 13.68
C LEU A 417 9.55 15.22 14.79
N ASP A 418 9.88 14.83 16.02
CA ASP A 418 9.90 15.75 17.15
C ASP A 418 10.96 16.86 16.98
N GLU A 419 12.07 16.57 16.28
CA GLU A 419 13.06 17.58 15.92
C GLU A 419 12.62 18.45 14.74
N ILE A 420 11.94 17.89 13.72
CA ILE A 420 11.38 18.66 12.59
C ILE A 420 10.31 19.63 13.08
N ARG A 421 9.44 19.21 14.01
CA ARG A 421 8.37 20.04 14.60
C ARG A 421 8.85 21.26 15.38
N ARG A 422 10.14 21.30 15.74
CA ARG A 422 10.76 22.47 16.40
C ARG A 422 11.27 23.50 15.41
N VAL A 423 11.32 23.19 14.12
CA VAL A 423 11.88 24.09 13.12
C VAL A 423 10.97 25.29 12.94
N THR A 424 11.55 26.49 13.00
CA THR A 424 10.90 27.73 12.64
C THR A 424 11.64 28.41 11.50
N LEU A 425 10.95 29.22 10.69
CA LEU A 425 11.61 30.02 9.66
C LEU A 425 12.63 30.99 10.28
N GLY A 426 12.31 31.59 11.43
CA GLY A 426 13.24 32.43 12.18
C GLY A 426 14.53 31.70 12.57
N GLY A 427 14.41 30.45 13.02
CA GLY A 427 15.55 29.58 13.32
C GLY A 427 16.40 29.23 12.11
N VAL A 428 15.79 28.92 10.96
CA VAL A 428 16.51 28.65 9.70
C VAL A 428 17.26 29.91 9.23
N ILE A 429 16.66 31.09 9.33
CA ILE A 429 17.30 32.37 8.98
C ILE A 429 18.53 32.62 9.87
N CYS A 430 18.37 32.50 11.19
CA CYS A 430 19.46 32.68 12.15
C CYS A 430 20.60 31.66 11.95
N ALA A 431 20.28 30.39 11.65
CA ALA A 431 21.28 29.36 11.46
C ALA A 431 22.16 29.55 10.22
N ASN A 432 21.71 30.33 9.24
CA ASN A 432 22.37 30.53 7.94
C ASN A 432 22.81 31.98 7.68
N THR A 433 22.70 32.85 8.68
CA THR A 433 23.10 34.27 8.62
C THR A 433 23.96 34.63 9.84
N PRO A 434 25.28 34.35 9.82
CA PRO A 434 26.13 34.47 11.01
C PRO A 434 26.26 35.90 11.55
N ASP A 435 26.13 36.91 10.70
CA ASP A 435 26.18 38.33 11.07
C ASP A 435 24.86 38.84 11.68
N LEU A 436 23.81 38.01 11.75
CA LEU A 436 22.52 38.37 12.33
C LEU A 436 22.48 38.00 13.82
N SER A 437 22.34 38.99 14.70
CA SER A 437 22.35 38.79 16.15
C SER A 437 20.97 38.47 16.74
N GLU A 438 19.91 39.06 16.19
CA GLU A 438 18.55 38.97 16.72
C GLU A 438 17.51 38.95 15.60
N LEU A 439 16.42 38.21 15.83
CA LEU A 439 15.29 38.09 14.90
C LEU A 439 14.01 37.76 15.69
N GLN A 440 12.85 38.17 15.18
CA GLN A 440 11.56 37.81 15.74
C GLN A 440 11.23 36.32 15.51
N PRO A 441 10.59 35.61 16.47
CA PRO A 441 10.23 34.20 16.32
C PRO A 441 9.32 33.91 15.11
N GLN A 442 8.26 34.68 14.90
CA GLN A 442 7.33 34.52 13.78
C GLN A 442 7.79 35.42 12.62
N ALA A 443 8.57 34.86 11.70
CA ALA A 443 9.21 35.64 10.63
C ALA A 443 8.22 36.22 9.60
N PHE A 444 7.06 35.58 9.42
CA PHE A 444 5.98 36.08 8.56
C PHE A 444 5.18 37.25 9.17
N VAL A 445 5.20 37.38 10.49
CA VAL A 445 4.47 38.42 11.22
C VAL A 445 5.45 39.56 11.53
N ARG A 446 4.95 40.79 11.49
CA ARG A 446 5.76 41.96 11.85
C ARG A 446 6.12 41.90 13.33
N GLU A 447 7.24 42.53 13.67
CA GLU A 447 7.64 42.68 15.06
C GLU A 447 6.60 43.49 15.84
N ASP A 448 6.34 43.06 17.07
CA ASP A 448 5.54 43.78 18.04
C ASP A 448 6.17 43.64 19.44
N PRO A 449 5.96 44.61 20.35
CA PRO A 449 6.64 44.63 21.63
C PRO A 449 6.14 43.58 22.64
N TYR A 450 5.10 42.80 22.32
CA TYR A 450 4.45 41.88 23.25
C TYR A 450 4.54 40.41 22.81
N LEU A 451 4.13 40.06 21.59
CA LEU A 451 3.95 38.67 21.14
C LEU A 451 5.04 38.19 20.17
N ASN A 452 5.65 39.10 19.40
CA ASN A 452 6.66 38.78 18.39
C ASN A 452 7.89 39.71 18.46
N VAL A 453 8.43 39.90 19.67
CA VAL A 453 9.64 40.70 19.90
C VAL A 453 10.89 39.98 19.38
N ARG A 454 11.91 40.74 18.93
CA ARG A 454 13.19 40.15 18.54
C ARG A 454 13.86 39.48 19.72
N ILE A 455 14.34 38.25 19.50
CA ILE A 455 15.14 37.51 20.45
C ILE A 455 16.51 37.19 19.84
N ALA A 456 17.51 36.95 20.70
CA ALA A 456 18.83 36.56 20.23
C ALA A 456 18.76 35.27 19.39
N CYS A 457 19.49 35.21 18.27
CA CYS A 457 19.45 34.08 17.34
C CYS A 457 19.78 32.72 18.00
N GLY A 458 20.58 32.71 19.08
CA GLY A 458 20.87 31.48 19.83
C GLY A 458 19.67 30.92 20.62
N LEU A 459 18.61 31.71 20.83
CA LEU A 459 17.37 31.28 21.47
C LEU A 459 16.32 30.80 20.45
N GLN A 460 16.56 30.97 19.16
CA GLN A 460 15.64 30.53 18.12
C GLN A 460 15.66 28.99 17.99
N PRO A 461 14.48 28.33 17.96
CA PRO A 461 14.39 26.90 17.72
C PRO A 461 14.98 26.51 16.36
N SER A 462 15.87 25.51 16.34
CA SER A 462 16.50 25.02 15.10
C SER A 462 16.61 23.50 15.11
N LEU A 463 16.71 22.90 13.91
CA LEU A 463 16.84 21.46 13.76
C LEU A 463 18.14 20.94 14.41
N GLN A 464 18.00 20.03 15.38
CA GLN A 464 19.13 19.36 16.01
C GLN A 464 19.29 17.93 15.49
N LEU A 465 20.43 17.65 14.87
CA LEU A 465 20.72 16.36 14.25
C LEU A 465 21.33 15.33 15.21
N SER A 466 21.88 15.78 16.35
CA SER A 466 22.91 15.10 17.15
C SER A 466 22.57 13.68 17.67
N THR A 467 21.30 13.30 17.71
CA THR A 467 20.85 11.95 18.09
C THR A 467 19.85 11.36 17.11
N ALA A 468 18.98 12.18 16.50
CA ALA A 468 17.88 11.72 15.66
C ALA A 468 18.31 11.28 14.24
N TRP A 469 19.41 11.85 13.72
CA TRP A 469 20.00 11.47 12.42
C TRP A 469 21.36 10.80 12.57
N LYS A 470 21.75 10.43 13.80
CA LYS A 470 22.95 9.65 14.01
C LYS A 470 22.65 8.24 13.52
N ASP A 471 23.13 7.97 12.32
CA ASP A 471 23.12 6.65 11.78
C ASP A 471 24.10 5.83 12.60
N GLN A 472 23.52 5.02 13.48
CA GLN A 472 24.27 4.10 14.30
C GLN A 472 25.09 3.11 13.46
N ARG A 473 24.91 3.05 12.13
CA ARG A 473 25.80 2.41 11.15
C ARG A 473 27.18 3.07 11.03
N SER A 474 27.79 3.58 12.11
CA SER A 474 29.26 3.71 12.11
C SER A 474 29.83 2.30 11.88
N ALA A 475 30.23 2.06 10.64
CA ALA A 475 30.19 0.77 9.96
C ALA A 475 28.77 0.19 9.82
N ALA A 476 28.16 0.39 8.65
CA ALA A 476 27.57 -0.76 8.00
C ALA A 476 28.70 -1.80 7.92
N ALA A 477 28.77 -2.67 8.93
CA ALA A 477 29.01 -4.05 8.64
C ALA A 477 27.85 -4.43 7.71
N SER A 478 28.02 -4.21 6.40
CA SER A 478 27.63 -5.27 5.50
C SER A 478 28.24 -6.51 6.14
N ILE A 479 27.41 -7.49 6.45
CA ILE A 479 27.90 -8.82 6.78
C ILE A 479 28.98 -9.09 5.72
N PRO A 480 30.27 -9.25 6.09
CA PRO A 480 31.33 -9.33 5.10
C PRO A 480 30.92 -10.34 4.04
N GLU A 481 31.10 -10.05 2.75
CA GLU A 481 30.67 -10.97 1.69
C GLU A 481 31.23 -12.38 1.92
N ASP A 482 32.39 -12.49 2.54
CA ASP A 482 32.99 -13.75 2.99
C ASP A 482 32.14 -14.50 4.03
N LEU A 483 31.52 -13.78 4.98
CA LEU A 483 30.63 -14.34 5.99
C LEU A 483 29.28 -14.76 5.38
N VAL A 484 28.73 -13.98 4.44
CA VAL A 484 27.53 -14.39 3.67
C VAL A 484 27.84 -15.63 2.83
N ARG A 485 28.99 -15.64 2.14
CA ARG A 485 29.47 -16.79 1.36
C ARG A 485 29.68 -18.02 2.23
N GLU A 486 30.31 -17.87 3.40
CA GLU A 486 30.52 -18.97 4.35
C GLU A 486 29.18 -19.52 4.86
N ALA A 487 28.22 -18.64 5.17
CA ALA A 487 26.89 -19.04 5.62
C ALA A 487 26.12 -19.80 4.54
N VAL A 488 26.11 -19.31 3.29
CA VAL A 488 25.48 -19.99 2.15
C VAL A 488 26.14 -21.36 1.89
N GLN A 489 27.48 -21.44 1.92
CA GLN A 489 28.19 -22.72 1.73
C GLN A 489 27.90 -23.74 2.84
N ARG A 490 27.71 -23.27 4.09
CA ARG A 490 27.30 -24.14 5.19
C ARG A 490 25.85 -24.59 5.02
N ALA A 491 24.96 -23.67 4.65
CA ALA A 491 23.56 -23.97 4.36
C ALA A 491 23.41 -25.02 3.24
N GLU A 492 24.20 -24.94 2.16
CA GLU A 492 24.24 -25.95 1.09
C GLU A 492 24.67 -27.34 1.59
N LYS A 493 25.69 -27.38 2.47
CA LYS A 493 26.14 -28.63 3.11
C LYS A 493 25.08 -29.21 4.02
N GLU A 494 24.38 -28.36 4.77
CA GLU A 494 23.32 -28.77 5.68
C GLU A 494 22.09 -29.28 4.92
N LEU A 495 21.72 -28.62 3.82
CA LEU A 495 20.68 -29.07 2.90
C LEU A 495 21.03 -30.43 2.26
N THR A 496 22.30 -30.62 1.89
CA THR A 496 22.77 -31.91 1.36
C THR A 496 22.73 -33.01 2.43
N ALA A 497 23.15 -32.70 3.66
CA ALA A 497 23.11 -33.62 4.79
C ALA A 497 21.65 -33.99 5.16
N ARG A 498 20.75 -33.01 5.11
CA ARG A 498 19.30 -33.15 5.26
C ARG A 498 18.73 -34.14 4.25
N ALA A 499 19.04 -33.95 2.95
CA ALA A 499 18.58 -34.84 1.89
C ALA A 499 19.12 -36.28 2.05
N GLN A 500 20.40 -36.44 2.44
CA GLN A 500 20.99 -37.76 2.72
C GLN A 500 20.33 -38.43 3.91
N PHE A 501 20.02 -37.67 4.97
CA PHE A 501 19.30 -38.18 6.13
C PHE A 501 17.89 -38.64 5.74
N GLU A 502 17.14 -37.83 4.99
CA GLU A 502 15.81 -38.21 4.50
C GLU A 502 15.83 -39.49 3.67
N TYR A 503 16.82 -39.64 2.78
CA TYR A 503 17.00 -40.86 1.99
C TYR A 503 17.25 -42.08 2.88
N ARG A 504 18.18 -41.99 3.83
CA ARG A 504 18.49 -43.11 4.75
C ARG A 504 17.29 -43.48 5.58
N MET A 505 16.60 -42.49 6.15
CA MET A 505 15.41 -42.75 6.96
C MET A 505 14.29 -43.38 6.16
N TRP A 506 14.09 -42.94 4.91
CA TRP A 506 13.13 -43.56 4.00
C TRP A 506 13.53 -44.98 3.61
N ALA A 507 14.82 -45.24 3.36
CA ALA A 507 15.33 -46.57 3.03
C ALA A 507 15.21 -47.56 4.21
N ASP A 508 15.44 -47.09 5.43
CA ASP A 508 15.40 -47.92 6.65
C ASP A 508 13.99 -48.14 7.19
N LYS A 509 13.16 -47.08 7.25
CA LYS A 509 11.83 -47.09 7.89
C LYS A 509 10.64 -47.09 6.91
N GLY A 510 10.86 -46.77 5.64
CA GLY A 510 9.79 -46.64 4.66
C GLY A 510 8.91 -45.40 4.87
N ALA A 511 7.72 -45.43 4.26
CA ALA A 511 6.72 -44.36 4.33
C ALA A 511 5.47 -44.85 5.06
N VAL A 512 4.75 -43.94 5.72
CA VAL A 512 3.45 -44.24 6.34
C VAL A 512 2.42 -44.54 5.26
N ASP A 513 1.55 -45.53 5.52
CA ASP A 513 0.38 -45.82 4.69
C ASP A 513 -0.52 -44.56 4.59
N PRO A 514 -0.77 -44.01 3.39
CA PRO A 514 -1.65 -42.85 3.20
C PRO A 514 -3.07 -43.05 3.75
N LYS A 515 -3.54 -44.30 3.89
CA LYS A 515 -4.87 -44.63 4.43
C LYS A 515 -4.93 -44.72 5.95
N SER A 516 -3.78 -44.70 6.62
CA SER A 516 -3.70 -44.64 8.08
C SER A 516 -4.15 -43.26 8.59
N PRO A 517 -4.56 -43.12 9.87
CA PRO A 517 -4.97 -41.83 10.44
C PRO A 517 -3.93 -40.71 10.22
N GLN A 518 -2.65 -41.06 10.36
CA GLN A 518 -1.54 -40.15 10.14
C GLN A 518 -1.28 -39.84 8.66
N GLY A 519 -1.36 -40.85 7.80
CA GLY A 519 -1.24 -40.68 6.36
C GLY A 519 -2.32 -39.76 5.82
N THR A 520 -3.56 -39.95 6.28
CA THR A 520 -4.71 -39.11 5.94
C THR A 520 -4.51 -37.67 6.44
N ALA A 521 -4.04 -37.48 7.68
CA ALA A 521 -3.73 -36.16 8.21
C ALA A 521 -2.64 -35.42 7.40
N ALA A 522 -1.57 -36.10 7.01
CA ALA A 522 -0.51 -35.50 6.21
C ALA A 522 -0.94 -35.23 4.75
N ALA A 523 -1.85 -36.03 4.23
CA ALA A 523 -2.42 -35.85 2.90
C ALA A 523 -3.44 -34.72 2.81
N PHE A 524 -4.08 -34.37 3.93
CA PHE A 524 -4.93 -33.19 4.03
C PHE A 524 -4.21 -31.88 3.65
N SER A 525 -2.89 -31.84 3.85
CA SER A 525 -2.01 -30.72 3.51
C SER A 525 -0.95 -31.14 2.49
N LYS A 526 -1.32 -31.97 1.50
CA LYS A 526 -0.41 -32.51 0.50
C LYS A 526 0.24 -31.42 -0.34
N ALA A 527 1.57 -31.36 -0.28
CA ALA A 527 2.36 -30.51 -1.16
C ALA A 527 2.30 -30.99 -2.61
N ASN A 528 2.04 -30.06 -3.54
CA ASN A 528 2.27 -30.30 -4.95
C ASN A 528 3.78 -30.18 -5.28
N LYS A 529 4.19 -30.64 -6.46
CA LYS A 529 5.62 -30.65 -6.85
C LYS A 529 6.23 -29.24 -6.89
N GLN A 530 5.46 -28.22 -7.28
CA GLN A 530 5.91 -26.84 -7.37
C GLN A 530 6.14 -26.23 -5.98
N ALA A 531 5.28 -26.53 -5.00
CA ALA A 531 5.46 -26.12 -3.61
C ALA A 531 6.71 -26.76 -2.98
N LEU A 532 6.96 -28.06 -3.24
CA LEU A 532 8.19 -28.73 -2.80
C LEU A 532 9.44 -28.07 -3.41
N HIS A 533 9.38 -27.70 -4.68
CA HIS A 533 10.48 -27.01 -5.36
C HIS A 533 10.77 -25.62 -4.74
N MET A 534 9.72 -24.83 -4.51
CA MET A 534 9.84 -23.54 -3.81
C MET A 534 10.44 -23.71 -2.41
N ALA A 535 9.99 -24.73 -1.68
CA ALA A 535 10.48 -25.02 -0.33
C ALA A 535 11.96 -25.39 -0.27
N ASN A 536 12.49 -26.11 -1.27
CA ASN A 536 13.92 -26.44 -1.32
C ASN A 536 14.80 -25.17 -1.41
N SER A 537 14.36 -24.18 -2.18
CA SER A 537 15.07 -22.88 -2.29
C SER A 537 14.94 -22.09 -1.00
N SER A 538 13.74 -22.10 -0.40
CA SER A 538 13.45 -21.42 0.86
C SER A 538 14.24 -22.00 2.05
N LEU A 539 14.41 -23.32 2.12
CA LEU A 539 15.22 -23.98 3.15
C LEU A 539 16.69 -23.54 3.13
N LEU A 540 17.25 -23.29 1.95
CA LEU A 540 18.61 -22.74 1.83
C LEU A 540 18.69 -21.37 2.50
N LEU A 541 17.70 -20.51 2.26
CA LEU A 541 17.60 -19.18 2.88
C LEU A 541 17.38 -19.26 4.39
N GLU A 542 16.57 -20.22 4.85
CA GLU A 542 16.36 -20.50 6.28
C GLU A 542 17.68 -20.85 6.97
N PHE A 543 18.40 -21.86 6.47
CA PHE A 543 19.69 -22.28 7.06
C PHE A 543 20.77 -21.19 6.97
N ALA A 544 20.82 -20.46 5.86
CA ALA A 544 21.76 -19.34 5.72
C ALA A 544 21.46 -18.23 6.74
N SER A 545 20.18 -17.94 6.98
CA SER A 545 19.75 -16.96 8.00
C SER A 545 20.12 -17.41 9.40
N GLU A 546 19.88 -18.68 9.75
CA GLU A 546 20.27 -19.24 11.05
C GLU A 546 21.80 -19.21 11.26
N GLU A 547 22.58 -19.60 10.26
CA GLU A 547 24.04 -19.60 10.34
C GLU A 547 24.61 -18.18 10.47
N LEU A 548 24.02 -17.20 9.77
CA LEU A 548 24.37 -15.79 9.93
C LEU A 548 24.08 -15.31 11.35
N LEU A 549 22.88 -15.56 11.88
CA LEU A 549 22.55 -15.17 13.27
C LEU A 549 23.44 -15.89 14.29
N ASN A 550 23.71 -17.18 14.14
CA ASN A 550 24.60 -17.93 15.02
C ASN A 550 26.04 -17.39 14.98
N SER A 551 26.51 -17.03 13.78
CA SER A 551 27.83 -16.41 13.59
C SER A 551 27.92 -15.02 14.23
N LEU A 552 26.81 -14.29 14.29
CA LEU A 552 26.70 -12.99 14.95
C LEU A 552 26.51 -13.12 16.49
N GLN A 553 25.90 -14.20 16.99
CA GLN A 553 25.57 -14.39 18.41
C GLN A 553 26.66 -15.12 19.23
N THR A 554 27.52 -15.94 18.61
CA THR A 554 28.46 -16.80 19.36
C THR A 554 29.71 -16.07 19.87
N GLY A 555 29.78 -15.83 21.18
CA GLY A 555 31.00 -15.87 21.98
C GLY A 555 30.81 -16.83 23.17
N PRO A 556 31.83 -17.28 23.95
CA PRO A 556 33.29 -17.37 23.80
C PRO A 556 33.82 -18.83 23.73
N SER A 557 33.01 -19.85 23.36
CA SER A 557 33.31 -21.26 23.66
C SER A 557 33.59 -22.17 22.45
N ALA A 558 34.35 -21.75 21.45
CA ALA A 558 34.85 -22.67 20.40
C ALA A 558 36.06 -22.11 19.63
N GLY A 559 37.24 -22.72 19.85
CA GLY A 559 38.37 -22.77 18.91
C GLY A 559 39.22 -21.51 18.66
N PRO A 560 40.49 -21.67 18.19
CA PRO A 560 41.50 -20.60 18.18
C PRO A 560 41.38 -19.56 17.05
N GLY A 561 40.35 -19.63 16.19
CA GLY A 561 40.15 -18.69 15.06
C GLY A 561 39.46 -17.36 15.41
N ASN A 562 38.98 -17.18 16.65
CA ASN A 562 37.96 -16.19 16.99
C ASN A 562 38.44 -14.79 17.43
N ARG A 563 39.74 -14.45 17.36
CA ARG A 563 40.20 -13.09 17.72
C ARG A 563 39.82 -12.01 16.70
N ARG A 564 39.72 -12.35 15.40
CA ARG A 564 39.30 -11.41 14.33
C ARG A 564 37.78 -11.19 14.29
N ARG A 565 36.99 -12.21 14.64
CA ARG A 565 35.51 -12.15 14.69
C ARG A 565 34.98 -11.34 15.89
N ARG A 566 35.75 -11.26 16.98
CA ARG A 566 35.44 -10.48 18.20
C ARG A 566 35.30 -8.97 17.95
N GLN A 567 36.05 -8.42 16.99
CA GLN A 567 36.01 -7.00 16.62
C GLN A 567 34.83 -6.63 15.70
N ILE A 568 34.11 -7.60 15.14
CA ILE A 568 33.02 -7.36 14.20
C ILE A 568 31.69 -7.27 14.96
N VAL A 569 31.45 -8.15 15.94
CA VAL A 569 30.20 -8.18 16.72
C VAL A 569 30.08 -7.02 17.71
N GLU A 570 31.17 -6.57 18.33
CA GLU A 570 31.16 -5.38 19.21
C GLU A 570 31.02 -4.05 18.43
N ASN A 571 31.22 -4.07 17.10
CA ASN A 571 31.12 -2.90 16.21
C ASN A 571 29.89 -2.94 15.29
N LEU A 572 29.00 -3.93 15.41
CA LEU A 572 27.74 -3.99 14.67
C LEU A 572 26.72 -3.06 15.35
N ILE A 573 26.83 -1.77 15.09
CA ILE A 573 25.87 -0.77 15.54
C ILE A 573 25.00 -0.40 14.33
N GLY A 574 23.67 -0.42 14.48
CA GLY A 574 22.72 -0.19 13.37
C GLY A 574 21.54 -1.16 13.31
N PHE A 575 21.61 -2.25 14.07
CA PHE A 575 20.46 -3.05 14.44
C PHE A 575 20.30 -2.97 15.96
N THR A 576 19.09 -2.76 16.47
CA THR A 576 18.88 -3.09 17.88
C THR A 576 19.15 -4.58 18.05
N ARG A 577 19.57 -5.00 19.26
CA ARG A 577 19.67 -6.44 19.55
C ARG A 577 18.34 -7.14 19.18
N ASP A 578 17.23 -6.44 19.30
CA ASP A 578 15.90 -6.91 18.90
C ASP A 578 15.69 -7.01 17.38
N ASP A 579 16.29 -6.16 16.54
CA ASP A 579 16.18 -6.21 15.05
C ASP A 579 17.02 -7.33 14.40
N ILE A 580 18.18 -7.66 14.99
CA ILE A 580 18.95 -8.86 14.61
C ILE A 580 18.26 -10.12 15.14
N LEU A 581 17.67 -10.05 16.34
CA LEU A 581 16.94 -11.18 16.93
C LEU A 581 15.56 -11.40 16.31
N SER A 582 14.98 -10.43 15.60
CA SER A 582 13.73 -10.57 14.86
C SER A 582 13.92 -11.08 13.42
N GLY A 583 15.16 -11.08 12.91
CA GLY A 583 15.50 -11.58 11.57
C GLY A 583 15.11 -10.65 10.41
N ASP A 584 14.38 -9.57 10.66
CA ASP A 584 13.91 -8.63 9.62
C ASP A 584 15.07 -7.89 8.94
N GLY A 585 16.15 -7.60 9.68
CA GLY A 585 17.34 -6.95 9.14
C GLY A 585 18.15 -7.76 8.12
N LEU A 586 17.85 -9.05 7.96
CA LEU A 586 18.52 -9.93 7.00
C LEU A 586 17.92 -9.84 5.59
N GLN A 587 16.67 -9.37 5.44
CA GLN A 587 15.95 -9.36 4.17
C GLN A 587 16.60 -8.47 3.10
N ASP A 588 17.36 -7.45 3.54
CA ASP A 588 18.06 -6.50 2.65
C ASP A 588 19.36 -7.07 2.05
N ILE A 589 19.82 -8.26 2.48
CA ILE A 589 21.08 -8.86 2.02
C ILE A 589 20.84 -9.66 0.75
N ASP A 590 21.46 -9.24 -0.36
CA ASP A 590 21.39 -9.97 -1.62
C ASP A 590 22.28 -11.21 -1.61
N VAL A 591 21.65 -12.38 -1.56
CA VAL A 591 22.34 -13.68 -1.60
C VAL A 591 22.52 -14.24 -3.01
N ARG A 592 21.88 -13.65 -4.03
CA ARG A 592 21.94 -14.14 -5.42
C ARG A 592 23.37 -14.30 -5.96
N PRO A 593 24.35 -13.44 -5.62
CA PRO A 593 25.74 -13.60 -6.07
C PRO A 593 26.44 -14.86 -5.53
N PHE A 594 25.93 -15.46 -4.45
CA PHE A 594 26.59 -16.54 -3.72
C PHE A 594 25.96 -17.91 -3.96
N VAL A 595 24.77 -17.98 -4.53
CA VAL A 595 24.06 -19.23 -4.83
C VAL A 595 24.50 -19.75 -6.20
N SER A 596 25.34 -20.78 -6.23
CA SER A 596 25.94 -21.31 -7.47
C SER A 596 25.03 -22.32 -8.19
N SER A 597 23.78 -21.93 -8.44
CA SER A 597 22.86 -22.55 -9.43
C SER A 597 21.48 -22.01 -9.11
N SER A 598 20.86 -21.30 -10.05
CA SER A 598 19.45 -20.95 -9.92
C SER A 598 18.63 -22.25 -9.88
N PRO A 599 17.96 -22.61 -8.78
CA PRO A 599 17.00 -23.71 -8.81
C PRO A 599 15.77 -23.31 -9.64
N LEU A 600 15.61 -22.05 -10.00
CA LEU A 600 14.40 -21.49 -10.63
C LEU A 600 14.20 -21.87 -12.11
N GLN A 601 14.81 -22.94 -12.60
CA GLN A 601 14.34 -23.52 -13.86
C GLN A 601 13.30 -24.61 -13.55
N PRO A 602 12.01 -24.38 -13.88
CA PRO A 602 11.03 -25.45 -13.81
C PRO A 602 11.52 -26.60 -14.68
N ASP A 603 11.55 -27.79 -14.10
CA ASP A 603 11.85 -29.03 -14.83
C ASP A 603 10.94 -29.09 -16.08
N PRO A 604 11.51 -29.16 -17.31
CA PRO A 604 10.73 -29.22 -18.55
C PRO A 604 9.84 -30.46 -18.65
N SER A 605 9.98 -31.44 -17.76
CA SER A 605 9.07 -32.59 -17.63
C SER A 605 7.77 -32.27 -16.85
N MET A 606 7.66 -31.07 -16.27
CA MET A 606 6.46 -30.58 -15.58
C MET A 606 5.49 -29.95 -16.58
N CYS A 607 4.37 -30.64 -16.82
CA CYS A 607 3.35 -30.26 -17.79
C CYS A 607 3.93 -29.80 -19.13
N ALA A 608 4.43 -30.75 -19.92
CA ALA A 608 4.87 -30.51 -21.28
C ALA A 608 3.71 -30.02 -22.19
N ALA A 609 3.60 -28.69 -22.32
CA ALA A 609 3.00 -27.88 -23.38
C ALA A 609 1.47 -27.59 -23.36
N PRO A 610 1.03 -26.44 -23.94
CA PRO A 610 1.76 -25.20 -24.27
C PRO A 610 1.49 -24.09 -23.24
N ILE A 611 2.48 -23.21 -23.03
CA ILE A 611 2.39 -21.94 -22.27
C ILE A 611 2.30 -22.15 -20.76
N ALA A 612 3.42 -21.95 -20.07
CA ALA A 612 3.36 -21.51 -18.67
C ALA A 612 2.55 -20.21 -18.66
N GLU A 613 1.28 -20.24 -18.18
CA GLU A 613 0.43 -19.03 -18.09
C GLU A 613 1.20 -17.86 -17.44
N ASP A 614 2.11 -18.18 -16.51
CA ASP A 614 2.96 -17.25 -15.76
C ASP A 614 4.21 -16.73 -16.53
N GLY A 615 4.51 -17.27 -17.71
CA GLY A 615 5.71 -16.95 -18.51
C GLY A 615 5.46 -16.03 -19.70
N HIS A 616 4.21 -15.68 -19.99
CA HIS A 616 3.84 -14.80 -21.09
C HIS A 616 3.45 -13.40 -20.59
N PRO A 617 3.62 -12.35 -21.41
CA PRO A 617 3.14 -11.02 -21.07
C PRO A 617 1.63 -11.05 -20.83
N CYS A 618 1.18 -10.38 -19.76
CA CYS A 618 -0.25 -10.27 -19.46
C CYS A 618 -1.00 -9.56 -20.60
N ASP A 619 -2.08 -10.17 -21.07
CA ASP A 619 -3.01 -9.54 -22.02
C ASP A 619 -4.12 -8.82 -21.24
N PRO A 620 -4.16 -7.48 -21.17
CA PRO A 620 -5.19 -6.74 -20.44
C PRO A 620 -6.56 -6.81 -21.13
N THR A 621 -6.64 -7.30 -22.36
CA THR A 621 -7.89 -7.37 -23.14
C THR A 621 -8.66 -8.67 -22.92
N THR A 622 -8.03 -9.70 -22.34
CA THR A 622 -8.72 -10.96 -22.06
C THR A 622 -9.74 -10.78 -20.93
N PRO A 623 -10.98 -11.27 -21.10
CA PRO A 623 -12.00 -11.20 -20.05
C PRO A 623 -11.90 -12.34 -19.03
N PHE A 624 -10.92 -13.24 -19.17
CA PHE A 624 -10.81 -14.47 -18.40
C PHE A 624 -9.60 -14.43 -17.46
N ARG A 625 -9.79 -14.97 -16.25
CA ARG A 625 -8.70 -15.13 -15.26
C ARG A 625 -7.89 -16.38 -15.59
N THR A 626 -6.58 -16.32 -15.37
CA THR A 626 -5.70 -17.50 -15.36
C THR A 626 -6.09 -18.48 -14.25
N PHE A 627 -5.58 -19.71 -14.28
CA PHE A 627 -5.82 -20.67 -13.20
C PHE A 627 -5.03 -20.32 -11.93
N SER A 628 -3.80 -19.82 -12.11
CA SER A 628 -2.95 -19.42 -10.99
C SER A 628 -3.37 -18.09 -10.35
N GLY A 629 -4.21 -17.29 -11.00
CA GLY A 629 -4.49 -15.91 -10.60
C GLY A 629 -3.40 -14.91 -11.02
N HIS A 630 -2.38 -15.37 -11.78
CA HIS A 630 -1.41 -14.52 -12.45
C HIS A 630 -2.10 -13.48 -13.35
N CYS A 631 -1.52 -12.28 -13.48
CA CYS A 631 -2.07 -11.14 -14.21
C CYS A 631 -3.35 -10.50 -13.64
N ASN A 632 -3.90 -10.99 -12.53
CA ASN A 632 -5.07 -10.34 -11.90
C ASN A 632 -4.70 -8.95 -11.34
N ASN A 633 -3.44 -8.76 -10.91
CA ASN A 633 -2.85 -7.44 -10.72
C ASN A 633 -2.02 -7.07 -11.96
N GLN A 634 -2.48 -6.08 -12.72
CA GLN A 634 -1.83 -5.69 -13.99
C GLN A 634 -0.48 -4.96 -13.81
N ARG A 635 -0.22 -4.38 -12.64
CA ARG A 635 1.03 -3.66 -12.34
C ARG A 635 2.09 -4.59 -11.77
N LYS A 636 1.70 -5.47 -10.85
CA LYS A 636 2.56 -6.48 -10.20
C LYS A 636 1.92 -7.86 -10.37
N VAL A 637 2.24 -8.49 -11.49
CA VAL A 637 1.59 -9.72 -12.01
C VAL A 637 1.67 -10.94 -11.08
N GLY A 638 2.58 -10.93 -10.10
CA GLY A 638 2.75 -11.99 -9.10
C GLY A 638 1.94 -11.80 -7.81
N LEU A 639 1.24 -10.67 -7.62
CA LEU A 639 0.49 -10.45 -6.37
C LEU A 639 -0.80 -11.28 -6.32
N GLY A 640 -0.92 -12.09 -5.25
CA GLY A 640 -2.09 -12.94 -4.99
C GLY A 640 -2.21 -14.20 -5.83
N LYS A 641 -1.21 -14.51 -6.66
CA LYS A 641 -1.21 -15.77 -7.42
C LYS A 641 -0.99 -16.98 -6.50
N SER A 642 -1.38 -18.16 -6.97
CA SER A 642 -1.08 -19.44 -6.33
C SER A 642 0.41 -19.66 -6.15
N LEU A 643 0.79 -20.49 -5.17
CA LEU A 643 2.19 -20.78 -4.83
C LEU A 643 2.98 -19.51 -4.49
N THR A 644 2.41 -18.67 -3.65
CA THR A 644 3.07 -17.51 -3.03
C THR A 644 3.00 -17.63 -1.51
N THR A 645 3.67 -16.76 -0.78
CA THR A 645 3.59 -16.76 0.70
C THR A 645 2.34 -16.03 1.20
N PHE A 646 1.85 -16.44 2.36
CA PHE A 646 0.88 -15.62 3.10
C PHE A 646 1.52 -14.28 3.53
N ASN A 647 0.70 -13.25 3.66
CA ASN A 647 1.08 -11.97 4.24
C ASN A 647 0.81 -11.98 5.76
N ARG A 648 1.24 -10.95 6.49
CA ARG A 648 1.04 -10.87 7.96
C ARG A 648 0.49 -9.51 8.38
N LEU A 649 -0.28 -9.49 9.47
CA LEU A 649 -0.70 -8.26 10.15
C LEU A 649 0.38 -7.77 11.12
N LEU A 650 1.10 -8.71 11.75
CA LEU A 650 2.17 -8.44 12.71
C LEU A 650 3.47 -9.19 12.33
N PRO A 651 4.65 -8.70 12.75
CA PRO A 651 5.91 -9.42 12.53
C PRO A 651 5.89 -10.82 13.18
N PRO A 652 6.61 -11.80 12.59
CA PRO A 652 6.66 -13.17 13.11
C PRO A 652 7.41 -13.28 14.44
N ALA A 653 6.88 -14.05 15.39
CA ALA A 653 7.46 -14.27 16.72
C ALA A 653 8.15 -15.64 16.90
N TYR A 654 9.12 -15.98 16.02
CA TYR A 654 9.90 -17.21 16.15
C TYR A 654 10.87 -17.14 17.33
N GLU A 655 11.08 -18.26 18.03
CA GLU A 655 11.90 -18.32 19.26
C GLU A 655 13.39 -17.97 19.01
N ASN A 656 13.89 -18.24 17.80
CA ASN A 656 15.23 -17.84 17.35
C ASN A 656 15.22 -16.70 16.31
N GLY A 657 14.09 -16.04 16.07
CA GLY A 657 13.96 -15.01 15.04
C GLY A 657 13.91 -15.51 13.60
N VAL A 658 14.07 -16.82 13.36
CA VAL A 658 14.12 -17.37 11.98
C VAL A 658 13.01 -18.38 11.76
N SER A 659 13.03 -19.52 12.44
CA SER A 659 12.08 -20.59 12.13
C SER A 659 11.64 -21.41 13.35
N ARG A 660 12.34 -21.33 14.48
CA ARG A 660 11.99 -22.13 15.66
C ARG A 660 10.61 -21.74 16.18
N PRO A 661 9.64 -22.67 16.22
CA PRO A 661 8.30 -22.38 16.70
C PRO A 661 8.31 -21.83 18.13
N ARG A 662 7.33 -21.00 18.45
CA ARG A 662 7.21 -20.42 19.79
C ARG A 662 6.82 -21.50 20.82
N LEU A 663 7.74 -21.85 21.70
CA LEU A 663 7.51 -22.85 22.77
C LEU A 663 7.63 -22.30 24.18
N THR A 664 8.23 -21.12 24.36
CA THR A 664 8.38 -20.45 25.65
C THR A 664 7.38 -19.31 25.85
N SER A 665 6.89 -19.17 27.08
CA SER A 665 6.06 -18.03 27.50
C SER A 665 6.91 -16.77 27.69
N VAL A 666 6.24 -15.62 27.82
CA VAL A 666 6.88 -14.34 28.18
C VAL A 666 7.56 -14.37 29.57
N THR A 667 7.21 -15.36 30.41
CA THR A 667 7.83 -15.59 31.73
C THR A 667 8.98 -16.60 31.67
N GLY A 668 9.35 -17.09 30.48
CA GLY A 668 10.41 -18.09 30.27
C GLY A 668 10.00 -19.53 30.60
N SER A 669 8.75 -19.78 30.95
CA SER A 669 8.24 -21.13 31.21
C SER A 669 7.74 -21.80 29.91
N PRO A 670 7.78 -23.14 29.78
CA PRO A 670 7.20 -23.79 28.61
C PRO A 670 5.70 -23.49 28.45
N LEU A 671 5.26 -23.27 27.22
CA LEU A 671 3.83 -23.15 26.90
C LEU A 671 3.12 -24.49 27.20
N PRO A 672 1.84 -24.45 27.63
CA PRO A 672 1.08 -25.66 27.92
C PRO A 672 0.97 -26.57 26.70
N SER A 673 0.80 -27.88 26.90
CA SER A 673 0.56 -28.80 25.78
C SER A 673 -0.68 -28.35 24.99
N PRO A 674 -0.65 -28.30 23.65
CA PRO A 674 -1.82 -28.00 22.82
C PRO A 674 -3.01 -28.90 23.15
N ARG A 675 -2.77 -30.19 23.44
CA ARG A 675 -3.82 -31.12 23.87
C ARG A 675 -4.41 -30.75 25.22
N LEU A 676 -3.58 -30.32 26.17
CA LEU A 676 -4.07 -29.85 27.46
C LEU A 676 -4.97 -28.62 27.31
N VAL A 677 -4.61 -27.68 26.43
CA VAL A 677 -5.46 -26.52 26.13
C VAL A 677 -6.77 -26.97 25.48
N SER A 678 -6.69 -27.88 24.51
CA SER A 678 -7.87 -28.44 23.84
C SER A 678 -8.86 -29.06 24.82
N THR A 679 -8.41 -29.95 25.71
CA THR A 679 -9.31 -30.62 26.67
C THR A 679 -9.88 -29.71 27.75
N MET A 680 -9.17 -28.62 28.07
CA MET A 680 -9.62 -27.65 29.09
C MET A 680 -10.59 -26.60 28.54
N VAL A 681 -10.44 -26.21 27.27
CA VAL A 681 -11.22 -25.12 26.65
C VAL A 681 -12.34 -25.67 25.76
N HIS A 682 -12.05 -26.72 24.99
CA HIS A 682 -12.92 -27.25 23.94
C HIS A 682 -13.65 -28.52 24.38
N ALA A 683 -14.54 -28.38 25.37
CA ALA A 683 -15.42 -29.47 25.78
C ALA A 683 -16.42 -29.84 24.66
N ASP A 684 -16.81 -31.11 24.58
CA ASP A 684 -17.82 -31.61 23.65
C ASP A 684 -19.23 -31.33 24.20
N ILE A 685 -19.66 -30.08 24.07
CA ILE A 685 -20.99 -29.62 24.49
C ILE A 685 -21.72 -29.11 23.25
N SER A 686 -22.89 -29.67 22.97
CA SER A 686 -23.74 -29.21 21.88
C SER A 686 -24.55 -27.98 22.32
N ASN A 687 -24.47 -26.92 21.53
CA ASN A 687 -25.17 -25.67 21.69
C ASN A 687 -25.63 -25.18 20.31
N LEU A 688 -26.84 -25.57 19.92
CA LEU A 688 -27.33 -25.31 18.58
C LEU A 688 -27.64 -23.82 18.35
N HIS A 689 -27.19 -23.28 17.22
CA HIS A 689 -27.48 -21.91 16.84
C HIS A 689 -28.97 -21.75 16.50
N THR A 690 -29.60 -20.69 17.00
CA THR A 690 -31.06 -20.47 16.90
C THR A 690 -31.56 -19.89 15.57
N ARG A 691 -30.67 -19.59 14.62
CA ARG A 691 -30.99 -18.76 13.43
C ARG A 691 -30.33 -19.25 12.15
N TYR A 692 -29.10 -19.76 12.22
CA TYR A 692 -28.32 -20.13 11.06
C TYR A 692 -28.26 -21.65 10.90
N SER A 693 -28.33 -22.09 9.64
CA SER A 693 -28.28 -23.51 9.30
C SER A 693 -26.84 -24.01 9.15
N LEU A 694 -26.68 -25.33 9.14
CA LEU A 694 -25.41 -26.03 8.95
C LEU A 694 -24.72 -25.67 7.62
N MET A 695 -25.47 -25.16 6.65
CA MET A 695 -24.94 -24.63 5.39
C MET A 695 -23.93 -23.49 5.61
N VAL A 696 -24.07 -22.67 6.64
CA VAL A 696 -23.10 -21.59 6.91
C VAL A 696 -21.72 -22.16 7.20
N MET A 697 -21.63 -23.19 8.04
CA MET A 697 -20.38 -23.91 8.31
C MET A 697 -19.86 -24.60 7.05
N GLN A 698 -20.72 -25.33 6.33
CA GLN A 698 -20.28 -26.08 5.15
C GLN A 698 -19.79 -25.17 4.02
N PHE A 699 -20.44 -24.02 3.82
CA PHE A 699 -20.00 -23.02 2.85
C PHE A 699 -18.71 -22.32 3.31
N ALA A 700 -18.52 -22.10 4.61
CA ALA A 700 -17.25 -21.59 5.15
C ALA A 700 -16.09 -22.54 4.83
N GLN A 701 -16.25 -23.85 5.02
CA GLN A 701 -15.23 -24.84 4.66
C GLN A 701 -14.93 -24.80 3.15
N PHE A 702 -15.97 -24.75 2.32
CA PHE A 702 -15.82 -24.66 0.87
C PHE A 702 -15.08 -23.38 0.44
N LEU A 703 -15.31 -22.26 1.14
CA LEU A 703 -14.66 -20.98 0.89
C LEU A 703 -13.19 -20.97 1.36
N ASP A 704 -12.88 -21.59 2.51
CA ASP A 704 -11.51 -21.76 3.00
C ASP A 704 -10.66 -22.52 1.98
N HIS A 705 -11.25 -23.57 1.39
CA HIS A 705 -10.60 -24.39 0.40
C HIS A 705 -10.38 -23.68 -0.94
N ASP A 706 -10.99 -22.51 -1.18
CA ASP A 706 -10.73 -21.66 -2.35
C ASP A 706 -9.57 -20.71 -2.09
N LEU A 707 -9.46 -20.19 -0.87
CA LEU A 707 -8.50 -19.13 -0.52
C LEU A 707 -7.20 -19.64 0.10
N THR A 708 -7.25 -20.76 0.83
CA THR A 708 -6.13 -21.20 1.67
C THR A 708 -5.81 -22.69 1.48
N PHE A 709 -4.53 -22.95 1.26
CA PHE A 709 -3.96 -24.29 1.30
C PHE A 709 -2.51 -24.20 1.75
N THR A 710 -2.25 -24.49 3.03
CA THR A 710 -0.88 -24.58 3.56
C THR A 710 -0.35 -26.01 3.41
N PRO A 711 0.66 -26.27 2.55
CA PRO A 711 1.22 -27.60 2.37
C PRO A 711 2.20 -27.94 3.49
N VAL A 712 2.33 -29.22 3.84
CA VAL A 712 3.33 -29.73 4.82
C VAL A 712 4.53 -30.39 4.15
N HIS A 713 5.64 -30.44 4.88
CA HIS A 713 6.84 -31.15 4.43
C HIS A 713 6.58 -32.61 4.09
N ARG A 714 7.32 -33.10 3.09
CA ARG A 714 7.35 -34.49 2.67
C ARG A 714 8.78 -35.02 2.77
N GLY A 715 8.90 -36.32 3.01
CA GLY A 715 10.19 -37.00 2.98
C GLY A 715 10.65 -37.27 1.54
N PHE A 716 11.71 -38.06 1.42
CA PHE A 716 12.28 -38.47 0.13
C PHE A 716 11.21 -39.05 -0.81
N PHE A 717 11.27 -38.74 -2.11
CA PHE A 717 10.24 -39.12 -3.11
C PHE A 717 8.79 -38.71 -2.75
N ALA A 718 8.61 -37.57 -2.06
CA ALA A 718 7.31 -37.10 -1.58
C ALA A 718 6.58 -38.09 -0.64
N SER A 719 7.34 -38.95 0.03
CA SER A 719 6.84 -39.91 1.03
C SER A 719 6.31 -39.21 2.29
N ILE A 720 5.48 -39.92 3.06
CA ILE A 720 4.91 -39.42 4.32
C ILE A 720 5.79 -39.88 5.49
N PRO A 721 6.51 -38.98 6.19
CA PRO A 721 7.30 -39.36 7.35
C PRO A 721 6.43 -39.75 8.55
N ASP A 722 6.86 -40.76 9.31
CA ASP A 722 6.18 -41.14 10.55
C ASP A 722 6.54 -40.22 11.73
N CYS A 723 5.84 -39.09 11.84
CA CYS A 723 5.91 -38.19 12.98
C CYS A 723 5.11 -38.60 14.23
N ARG A 724 4.66 -39.86 14.39
CA ARG A 724 3.81 -40.24 15.54
C ARG A 724 4.61 -40.45 16.82
N SER A 725 5.83 -40.95 16.73
CA SER A 725 6.67 -41.13 17.92
C SER A 725 7.08 -39.76 18.49
N CYS A 726 7.11 -39.62 19.81
CA CYS A 726 7.46 -38.35 20.45
C CYS A 726 8.93 -37.92 20.21
N ASP A 727 9.79 -38.85 19.79
CA ASP A 727 11.19 -38.62 19.43
C ASP A 727 11.42 -38.48 17.91
N SER A 728 10.35 -38.50 17.11
CA SER A 728 10.38 -38.36 15.65
C SER A 728 11.13 -37.13 15.10
N PRO A 729 11.23 -35.98 15.81
CA PRO A 729 12.09 -34.88 15.36
C PRO A 729 13.55 -35.30 15.17
N ARG A 730 14.01 -36.28 15.96
CA ARG A 730 15.39 -36.78 15.93
C ARG A 730 15.51 -38.08 15.15
N THR A 731 14.48 -38.93 15.20
CA THR A 731 14.55 -40.29 14.69
C THR A 731 13.88 -40.50 13.34
N VAL A 732 13.16 -39.50 12.80
CA VAL A 732 12.44 -39.62 11.52
C VAL A 732 12.66 -38.39 10.65
N HIS A 733 12.29 -37.21 11.14
CA HIS A 733 12.42 -35.95 10.39
C HIS A 733 12.39 -34.74 11.36
N PRO A 734 13.34 -33.77 11.30
CA PRO A 734 13.40 -32.57 12.14
C PRO A 734 12.18 -31.69 12.04
N GLU A 735 11.52 -31.64 10.88
CA GLU A 735 10.22 -30.96 10.73
C GLU A 735 9.04 -31.69 11.39
N CYS A 736 9.22 -32.91 11.92
CA CYS A 736 8.22 -33.52 12.80
C CYS A 736 8.15 -32.72 14.11
N MET A 737 6.94 -32.51 14.62
CA MET A 737 6.72 -31.79 15.88
C MET A 737 5.55 -32.41 16.66
N PRO A 738 5.70 -33.66 17.11
CA PRO A 738 4.62 -34.43 17.72
C PRO A 738 4.07 -33.75 18.99
N ILE A 739 2.75 -33.88 19.21
CA ILE A 739 2.07 -33.32 20.38
C ILE A 739 1.92 -34.42 21.44
N PRO A 740 2.62 -34.34 22.59
CA PRO A 740 2.50 -35.36 23.62
C PRO A 740 1.16 -35.31 24.35
N VAL A 741 0.56 -36.48 24.55
CA VAL A 741 -0.63 -36.64 25.39
C VAL A 741 -0.24 -36.38 26.86
N PRO A 742 -0.92 -35.46 27.55
CA PRO A 742 -0.64 -35.16 28.96
C PRO A 742 -1.10 -36.30 29.88
N ALA A 743 -0.53 -36.37 31.08
CA ALA A 743 -1.03 -37.27 32.12
C ALA A 743 -2.43 -36.81 32.58
N GLY A 744 -3.35 -37.76 32.78
CA GLY A 744 -4.73 -37.46 33.19
C GLY A 744 -5.65 -36.99 32.06
N ASP A 745 -5.26 -37.16 30.80
CA ASP A 745 -6.19 -36.99 29.67
C ASP A 745 -7.40 -37.93 29.82
N HIS A 746 -8.60 -37.39 29.57
CA HIS A 746 -9.85 -38.10 29.83
C HIS A 746 -10.16 -39.20 28.79
N PHE A 747 -9.54 -39.14 27.61
CA PHE A 747 -9.83 -40.04 26.49
C PHE A 747 -8.61 -40.85 26.07
N TYR A 748 -7.42 -40.23 25.97
CA TYR A 748 -6.21 -40.88 25.51
C TYR A 748 -5.35 -41.36 26.69
N PRO A 749 -4.80 -42.59 26.67
CA PRO A 749 -3.81 -42.98 27.64
C PRO A 749 -2.49 -42.22 27.39
N PRO A 750 -1.73 -41.85 28.43
CA PRO A 750 -0.45 -41.12 28.27
C PRO A 750 0.64 -41.97 27.61
N VAL A 751 0.49 -43.30 27.66
CA VAL A 751 1.37 -44.27 27.01
C VAL A 751 0.53 -45.25 26.21
N ASN A 752 1.09 -45.75 25.12
CA ASN A 752 0.50 -46.85 24.37
C ASN A 752 0.53 -48.12 25.23
N GLN A 753 -0.64 -48.74 25.44
CA GLN A 753 -0.78 -49.90 26.32
C GLN A 753 -0.02 -51.14 25.80
N THR A 754 0.22 -51.23 24.50
CA THR A 754 0.89 -52.37 23.87
C THR A 754 2.41 -52.20 23.85
N THR A 755 2.90 -51.00 23.54
CA THR A 755 4.36 -50.75 23.38
C THR A 755 5.01 -50.15 24.62
N GLY A 756 4.24 -49.58 25.55
CA GLY A 756 4.75 -48.86 26.72
C GLY A 756 5.34 -47.48 26.39
N GLU A 757 5.38 -47.09 25.12
CA GLU A 757 5.92 -45.80 24.67
C GLU A 757 4.92 -44.66 24.89
N ARG A 758 5.44 -43.44 25.05
CA ARG A 758 4.60 -42.25 25.22
C ARG A 758 3.74 -42.01 23.97
N LEU A 759 2.46 -41.74 24.19
CA LEU A 759 1.53 -41.45 23.09
C LEU A 759 1.66 -39.99 22.66
N CYS A 760 1.81 -39.77 21.36
CA CYS A 760 1.88 -38.46 20.73
C CYS A 760 0.95 -38.40 19.51
N PHE A 761 0.38 -37.21 19.25
CA PHE A 761 -0.28 -36.94 17.98
C PHE A 761 0.75 -36.58 16.92
N PRO A 762 0.64 -37.15 15.70
CA PRO A 762 1.55 -36.82 14.63
C PRO A 762 1.28 -35.41 14.13
N PHE A 763 2.35 -34.63 13.96
CA PHE A 763 2.29 -33.30 13.36
C PHE A 763 3.58 -33.05 12.58
N MET A 764 3.42 -32.49 11.38
CA MET A 764 4.50 -32.12 10.47
C MET A 764 4.39 -30.62 10.17
N ARG A 765 5.53 -29.92 10.17
CA ARG A 765 5.55 -28.48 9.87
C ARG A 765 5.17 -28.20 8.40
N SER A 766 4.54 -27.04 8.18
CA SER A 766 4.22 -26.47 6.86
C SER A 766 5.48 -26.14 6.07
N LEU A 767 5.45 -26.22 4.74
CA LEU A 767 6.60 -25.85 3.91
C LEU A 767 6.99 -24.37 4.05
N PRO A 768 8.30 -24.05 4.14
CA PRO A 768 8.80 -22.69 4.09
C PRO A 768 8.70 -22.14 2.66
N GLY A 769 8.42 -20.86 2.51
CA GLY A 769 8.23 -20.19 1.22
C GLY A 769 8.97 -18.85 1.09
N GLN A 770 9.77 -18.46 2.09
CA GLN A 770 10.52 -17.20 2.06
C GLN A 770 11.38 -17.08 0.79
N GLN A 771 11.46 -15.86 0.27
CA GLN A 771 12.22 -15.53 -0.95
C GLN A 771 13.48 -14.70 -0.65
N HIS A 772 13.67 -14.31 0.62
CA HIS A 772 14.80 -13.53 1.11
C HIS A 772 15.32 -14.16 2.40
N LEU A 773 16.52 -13.76 2.86
CA LEU A 773 17.00 -14.13 4.19
C LEU A 773 16.10 -13.50 5.27
N GLY A 774 16.01 -14.13 6.44
CA GLY A 774 15.17 -13.68 7.55
C GLY A 774 14.16 -14.74 7.99
N PRO A 775 13.05 -14.33 8.64
CA PRO A 775 12.10 -15.24 9.23
C PRO A 775 11.35 -16.09 8.20
N ARG A 776 10.89 -17.25 8.66
CA ARG A 776 10.17 -18.23 7.85
C ARG A 776 8.76 -17.77 7.49
N ASP A 777 8.43 -17.85 6.22
CA ASP A 777 7.07 -17.67 5.72
C ASP A 777 6.46 -18.97 5.20
N GLN A 778 5.14 -19.06 5.26
CA GLN A 778 4.39 -20.25 4.86
C GLN A 778 3.86 -20.09 3.43
N ILE A 779 3.97 -21.16 2.64
CA ILE A 779 3.41 -21.22 1.29
C ILE A 779 1.88 -21.33 1.36
N ASN A 780 1.19 -20.53 0.55
CA ASN A 780 -0.17 -20.77 0.12
C ASN A 780 -0.16 -21.40 -1.28
N GLN A 781 -0.62 -22.65 -1.40
CA GLN A 781 -0.74 -23.28 -2.73
C GLN A 781 -1.92 -22.72 -3.52
N ASN A 782 -2.94 -22.18 -2.87
CA ASN A 782 -4.10 -21.59 -3.54
C ASN A 782 -3.83 -20.14 -3.95
N SER A 783 -4.62 -19.65 -4.92
CA SER A 783 -4.65 -18.22 -5.20
C SER A 783 -5.31 -17.47 -4.03
N ALA A 784 -5.04 -16.17 -3.92
CA ALA A 784 -5.68 -15.33 -2.92
C ALA A 784 -7.06 -14.79 -3.37
N PHE A 785 -7.58 -15.29 -4.50
CA PHE A 785 -8.80 -14.77 -5.12
C PHE A 785 -9.94 -15.77 -5.02
N LEU A 786 -11.16 -15.26 -4.86
CA LEU A 786 -12.37 -16.06 -4.99
C LEU A 786 -12.65 -16.37 -6.47
N ASP A 787 -12.00 -17.40 -6.99
CA ASP A 787 -11.99 -17.77 -8.41
C ASP A 787 -12.55 -19.17 -8.67
N GLY A 788 -13.04 -19.86 -7.63
CA GLY A 788 -13.61 -21.19 -7.76
C GLY A 788 -12.57 -22.26 -8.08
N SER A 789 -11.31 -22.08 -7.66
CA SER A 789 -10.26 -23.09 -7.66
C SER A 789 -10.73 -24.41 -7.01
N VAL A 790 -11.66 -24.38 -6.05
CA VAL A 790 -12.31 -25.60 -5.51
C VAL A 790 -13.05 -26.45 -6.55
N VAL A 791 -13.48 -25.86 -7.66
CA VAL A 791 -14.12 -26.54 -8.80
C VAL A 791 -13.13 -26.76 -9.93
N TYR A 792 -12.28 -25.78 -10.23
CA TYR A 792 -11.47 -25.72 -11.45
C TYR A 792 -9.98 -26.06 -11.26
N GLY A 793 -9.49 -25.99 -10.03
CA GLY A 793 -8.06 -26.11 -9.69
C GLY A 793 -7.30 -24.79 -9.82
N GLU A 794 -6.12 -24.76 -9.23
CA GLU A 794 -5.17 -23.64 -9.23
C GLU A 794 -4.13 -23.71 -10.36
N GLN A 795 -4.16 -24.81 -11.14
CA GLN A 795 -3.25 -25.09 -12.25
C GLN A 795 -4.01 -25.53 -13.49
N ALA A 796 -3.59 -25.06 -14.67
CA ALA A 796 -4.22 -25.38 -15.94
C ALA A 796 -4.25 -26.89 -16.24
N CYS A 797 -3.27 -27.67 -15.79
CA CYS A 797 -3.24 -29.12 -15.99
C CYS A 797 -4.36 -29.83 -15.23
N LEU A 798 -4.64 -29.42 -13.98
CA LEU A 798 -5.76 -29.97 -13.21
C LEU A 798 -7.09 -29.57 -13.85
N GLY A 799 -7.24 -28.30 -14.23
CA GLY A 799 -8.42 -27.82 -14.96
C GLY A 799 -8.67 -28.59 -16.25
N ARG A 800 -7.61 -28.96 -16.97
CA ARG A 800 -7.67 -29.80 -18.18
C ARG A 800 -8.16 -31.22 -17.89
N ASP A 801 -7.63 -31.86 -16.84
CA ASP A 801 -7.98 -33.24 -16.49
C ASP A 801 -9.43 -33.36 -15.98
N LEU A 802 -10.01 -32.26 -15.48
CA LEU A 802 -11.40 -32.18 -15.02
C LEU A 802 -12.40 -31.91 -16.16
N ARG A 803 -11.94 -31.60 -17.38
CA ARG A 803 -12.82 -31.28 -18.52
C ARG A 803 -13.27 -32.52 -19.28
N ALA A 804 -14.48 -32.44 -19.81
CA ALA A 804 -14.99 -33.42 -20.77
C ALA A 804 -14.53 -33.13 -22.22
N PHE A 805 -14.08 -31.90 -22.50
CA PHE A 805 -13.76 -31.39 -23.84
C PHE A 805 -14.88 -31.49 -24.87
N VAL A 806 -16.12 -31.57 -24.37
CA VAL A 806 -17.32 -31.59 -25.19
C VAL A 806 -18.34 -30.63 -24.59
N GLY A 807 -18.79 -29.65 -25.38
CA GLY A 807 -19.84 -28.70 -25.00
C GLY A 807 -19.46 -27.74 -23.86
N GLY A 808 -18.17 -27.55 -23.59
CA GLY A 808 -17.64 -26.75 -22.49
C GLY A 808 -17.81 -27.40 -21.12
N ARG A 809 -18.19 -28.69 -21.05
CA ARG A 809 -18.56 -29.38 -19.80
C ARG A 809 -17.36 -29.84 -18.98
N LEU A 810 -17.57 -29.92 -17.67
CA LEU A 810 -16.74 -30.71 -16.75
C LEU A 810 -17.10 -32.20 -16.85
N ASN A 811 -16.09 -33.04 -16.64
CA ASN A 811 -16.23 -34.49 -16.62
C ASN A 811 -17.05 -34.93 -15.41
N VAL A 812 -17.80 -36.03 -15.56
CA VAL A 812 -18.74 -36.54 -14.55
C VAL A 812 -18.70 -38.06 -14.48
N THR A 813 -19.03 -38.60 -13.30
CA THR A 813 -19.35 -40.02 -13.17
C THR A 813 -20.87 -40.20 -13.28
N ILE A 814 -21.31 -40.97 -14.27
CA ILE A 814 -22.74 -41.33 -14.40
C ILE A 814 -23.14 -42.19 -13.21
N HIS A 815 -24.23 -41.79 -12.53
CA HIS A 815 -24.66 -42.46 -11.31
C HIS A 815 -25.05 -43.92 -11.57
N PRO A 816 -24.55 -44.90 -10.79
CA PRO A 816 -24.73 -46.32 -11.07
C PRO A 816 -26.20 -46.80 -10.99
N VAL A 817 -27.03 -46.13 -10.19
CA VAL A 817 -28.45 -46.50 -9.94
C VAL A 817 -29.44 -45.47 -10.50
N ARG A 818 -29.24 -44.97 -11.74
CA ARG A 818 -30.13 -43.97 -12.39
C ARG A 818 -30.40 -42.72 -11.51
N GLY A 819 -29.34 -42.10 -11.02
CA GLY A 819 -29.35 -40.84 -10.27
C GLY A 819 -28.75 -39.67 -11.06
N LYS A 820 -28.61 -38.51 -10.42
CA LYS A 820 -27.93 -37.32 -11.00
C LYS A 820 -26.42 -37.53 -11.03
N ASP A 821 -25.74 -36.93 -12.01
CA ASP A 821 -24.29 -36.98 -12.24
C ASP A 821 -23.46 -36.74 -10.97
N LEU A 822 -22.44 -37.55 -10.72
CA LEU A 822 -21.51 -37.39 -9.59
C LEU A 822 -20.18 -36.79 -10.07
N LEU A 823 -19.33 -36.38 -9.14
CA LEU A 823 -17.96 -35.95 -9.46
C LEU A 823 -17.20 -37.04 -10.23
N PRO A 824 -16.21 -36.66 -11.06
CA PRO A 824 -15.34 -37.63 -11.70
C PRO A 824 -14.59 -38.45 -10.63
N GLN A 825 -14.43 -39.75 -10.87
CA GLN A 825 -13.79 -40.68 -9.94
C GLN A 825 -12.36 -41.03 -10.36
N SER A 826 -11.49 -41.29 -9.39
CA SER A 826 -10.14 -41.80 -9.60
C SER A 826 -9.88 -43.05 -8.76
N PRO A 827 -9.43 -44.16 -9.38
CA PRO A 827 -9.00 -45.36 -8.65
C PRO A 827 -7.60 -45.23 -8.05
N SER A 828 -6.85 -44.18 -8.41
CA SER A 828 -5.45 -43.99 -8.00
C SER A 828 -5.29 -42.99 -6.85
N HIS A 829 -6.37 -42.62 -6.17
CA HIS A 829 -6.33 -41.68 -5.04
C HIS A 829 -5.69 -42.36 -3.81
N PRO A 830 -4.45 -41.98 -3.40
CA PRO A 830 -3.68 -42.74 -2.41
C PRO A 830 -4.36 -42.90 -1.05
N GLU A 831 -5.03 -41.84 -0.62
CA GLU A 831 -5.69 -41.70 0.69
C GLU A 831 -7.07 -42.35 0.75
N CYS A 832 -7.56 -42.93 -0.35
CA CYS A 832 -8.93 -43.40 -0.44
C CYS A 832 -9.20 -44.59 0.49
N ARG A 833 -10.06 -44.38 1.50
CA ARG A 833 -10.45 -45.38 2.51
C ARG A 833 -11.74 -46.12 2.16
N ALA A 834 -12.43 -45.70 1.10
CA ALA A 834 -13.62 -46.38 0.61
C ALA A 834 -13.36 -47.86 0.29
N PRO A 835 -14.18 -48.79 0.81
CA PRO A 835 -14.17 -50.21 0.41
C PRO A 835 -14.24 -50.43 -1.11
N SER A 836 -14.94 -49.57 -1.86
CA SER A 836 -15.01 -49.64 -3.32
C SER A 836 -13.67 -49.34 -4.03
N GLY A 837 -12.74 -48.66 -3.35
CA GLY A 837 -11.48 -48.20 -3.92
C GLY A 837 -11.58 -46.91 -4.76
N TYR A 838 -12.77 -46.28 -4.85
CA TYR A 838 -12.97 -45.08 -5.64
C TYR A 838 -13.16 -43.85 -4.76
N CYS A 839 -12.41 -42.80 -5.06
CA CYS A 839 -12.62 -41.46 -4.51
C CYS A 839 -12.83 -40.44 -5.63
N PHE A 840 -13.49 -39.33 -5.31
CA PHE A 840 -13.77 -38.27 -6.26
C PHE A 840 -12.60 -37.30 -6.41
N ILE A 841 -12.46 -36.77 -7.62
CA ILE A 841 -11.53 -35.70 -7.98
C ILE A 841 -12.31 -34.44 -8.34
N ALA A 842 -11.79 -33.28 -7.94
CA ALA A 842 -12.28 -31.95 -8.30
C ALA A 842 -11.09 -30.98 -8.35
N GLY A 843 -11.36 -29.67 -8.45
CA GLY A 843 -10.33 -28.65 -8.37
C GLY A 843 -9.55 -28.64 -7.05
N ASP A 844 -10.18 -29.08 -5.95
CA ASP A 844 -9.52 -29.30 -4.67
C ASP A 844 -9.26 -30.81 -4.42
N ALA A 845 -8.05 -31.14 -3.97
CA ALA A 845 -7.65 -32.53 -3.68
C ALA A 845 -8.39 -33.15 -2.47
N ARG A 846 -9.06 -32.33 -1.65
CA ARG A 846 -9.86 -32.71 -0.48
C ARG A 846 -11.34 -32.85 -0.83
N ALA A 847 -11.70 -32.92 -2.12
CA ALA A 847 -13.09 -33.06 -2.54
C ALA A 847 -13.83 -34.29 -1.96
N SER A 848 -13.07 -35.32 -1.57
CA SER A 848 -13.59 -36.52 -0.89
C SER A 848 -13.37 -36.52 0.63
N GLU A 849 -13.01 -35.38 1.23
CA GLU A 849 -12.71 -35.27 2.66
C GLU A 849 -13.85 -35.80 3.50
N GLN A 850 -15.07 -35.30 3.31
CA GLN A 850 -16.24 -35.74 4.05
C GLN A 850 -17.51 -35.57 3.19
N PRO A 851 -18.57 -36.38 3.41
CA PRO A 851 -19.71 -36.47 2.49
C PRO A 851 -20.42 -35.15 2.14
N ALA A 852 -20.53 -34.22 3.08
CA ALA A 852 -21.16 -32.91 2.85
C ALA A 852 -20.29 -31.97 2.01
N LEU A 853 -18.96 -32.01 2.15
CA LEU A 853 -18.04 -31.29 1.26
C LEU A 853 -18.09 -31.89 -0.15
N THR A 854 -18.07 -33.22 -0.26
CA THR A 854 -18.25 -33.93 -1.54
C THR A 854 -19.56 -33.54 -2.22
N ALA A 855 -20.65 -33.41 -1.46
CA ALA A 855 -21.93 -32.95 -1.97
C ALA A 855 -21.85 -31.50 -2.50
N MET A 856 -21.14 -30.60 -1.81
CA MET A 856 -20.91 -29.22 -2.29
C MET A 856 -20.14 -29.18 -3.61
N HIS A 857 -19.00 -29.87 -3.71
CA HIS A 857 -18.25 -29.95 -4.97
C HIS A 857 -19.12 -30.53 -6.10
N THR A 858 -19.92 -31.56 -5.81
CA THR A 858 -20.83 -32.17 -6.79
C THR A 858 -21.88 -31.17 -7.30
N VAL A 859 -22.47 -30.37 -6.41
CA VAL A 859 -23.49 -29.37 -6.79
C VAL A 859 -22.88 -28.27 -7.66
N TRP A 860 -21.69 -27.78 -7.33
CA TRP A 860 -21.02 -26.74 -8.11
C TRP A 860 -20.53 -27.23 -9.48
N MET A 861 -20.05 -28.47 -9.57
CA MET A 861 -19.75 -29.10 -10.87
C MET A 861 -21.02 -29.22 -11.73
N ARG A 862 -22.14 -29.65 -11.15
CA ARG A 862 -23.43 -29.73 -11.86
C ARG A 862 -23.90 -28.34 -12.32
N GLU A 863 -23.69 -27.32 -11.49
CA GLU A 863 -24.05 -25.94 -11.84
C GLU A 863 -23.23 -25.43 -13.03
N HIS A 864 -21.93 -25.71 -13.09
CA HIS A 864 -21.13 -25.40 -14.28
C HIS A 864 -21.71 -26.07 -15.53
N ASN A 865 -22.00 -27.37 -15.46
CA ASN A 865 -22.56 -28.11 -16.60
C ASN A 865 -23.93 -27.56 -17.03
N ARG A 866 -24.79 -27.17 -16.07
CA ARG A 866 -26.08 -26.51 -16.35
C ARG A 866 -25.90 -25.15 -17.03
N LEU A 867 -24.91 -24.37 -16.59
CA LEU A 867 -24.62 -23.05 -17.17
C LEU A 867 -24.13 -23.16 -18.61
N VAL A 868 -23.18 -24.06 -18.90
CA VAL A 868 -22.65 -24.22 -20.26
C VAL A 868 -23.68 -24.80 -21.22
N ASP A 869 -24.56 -25.70 -20.78
CA ASP A 869 -25.68 -26.18 -21.59
C ASP A 869 -26.63 -25.02 -21.98
N GLY A 870 -26.94 -24.14 -21.03
CA GLY A 870 -27.75 -22.95 -21.28
C GLY A 870 -27.05 -21.96 -22.22
N LEU A 871 -25.75 -21.74 -22.04
CA LEU A 871 -24.94 -20.89 -22.92
C LEU A 871 -24.88 -21.45 -24.35
N HIS A 872 -24.71 -22.75 -24.50
CA HIS A 872 -24.69 -23.42 -25.80
C HIS A 872 -26.04 -23.35 -26.51
N ALA A 873 -27.15 -23.51 -25.77
CA ALA A 873 -28.49 -23.39 -26.33
C ALA A 873 -28.77 -22.00 -26.93
N VAL A 874 -28.25 -20.94 -26.31
CA VAL A 874 -28.40 -19.55 -26.78
C VAL A 874 -27.30 -19.16 -27.78
N ASN A 875 -26.11 -19.75 -27.66
CA ASN A 875 -24.97 -19.51 -28.54
C ASN A 875 -24.45 -20.81 -29.17
N PRO A 876 -25.19 -21.42 -30.13
CA PRO A 876 -24.76 -22.67 -30.76
C PRO A 876 -23.43 -22.58 -31.54
N HIS A 877 -22.99 -21.35 -31.83
CA HIS A 877 -21.76 -21.05 -32.57
C HIS A 877 -20.52 -20.94 -31.66
N TRP A 878 -20.66 -21.00 -30.34
CA TRP A 878 -19.51 -21.02 -29.43
C TRP A 878 -18.89 -22.42 -29.39
N ASP A 879 -17.56 -22.46 -29.40
CA ASP A 879 -16.79 -23.69 -29.26
C ASP A 879 -16.67 -24.12 -27.78
N ASP A 880 -16.09 -25.31 -27.57
CA ASP A 880 -15.89 -25.90 -26.25
C ASP A 880 -15.13 -24.97 -25.29
N GLU A 881 -14.04 -24.36 -25.76
CA GLU A 881 -13.19 -23.49 -24.94
C GLU A 881 -13.93 -22.24 -24.49
N ARG A 882 -14.62 -21.58 -25.42
CA ARG A 882 -15.36 -20.36 -25.09
C ARG A 882 -16.50 -20.65 -24.12
N LEU A 883 -17.23 -21.76 -24.31
CA LEU A 883 -18.27 -22.19 -23.38
C LEU A 883 -17.71 -22.45 -21.98
N TYR A 884 -16.61 -23.20 -21.88
CA TYR A 884 -15.95 -23.52 -20.62
C TYR A 884 -15.50 -22.26 -19.86
N GLN A 885 -14.79 -21.35 -20.53
CA GLN A 885 -14.26 -20.12 -19.91
C GLN A 885 -15.38 -19.17 -19.47
N HIS A 886 -16.45 -19.03 -20.25
CA HIS A 886 -17.63 -18.26 -19.82
C HIS A 886 -18.37 -18.93 -18.67
N GLY A 887 -18.50 -20.26 -18.67
CA GLY A 887 -19.03 -21.02 -17.55
C GLY A 887 -18.24 -20.79 -16.26
N ARG A 888 -16.91 -20.89 -16.33
CA ARG A 888 -16.00 -20.59 -15.22
C ARG A 888 -16.12 -19.17 -14.71
N ARG A 889 -16.15 -18.18 -15.62
CA ARG A 889 -16.32 -16.76 -15.28
C ARG A 889 -17.63 -16.49 -14.53
N ILE A 890 -18.75 -17.06 -14.99
CA ILE A 890 -20.07 -16.88 -14.36
C ILE A 890 -20.12 -17.59 -13.00
N LEU A 891 -19.61 -18.82 -12.90
CA LEU A 891 -19.61 -19.57 -11.64
C LEU A 891 -18.75 -18.88 -10.58
N SER A 892 -17.58 -18.36 -10.96
CA SER A 892 -16.72 -17.56 -10.07
C SER A 892 -17.44 -16.31 -9.58
N ALA A 893 -18.16 -15.61 -10.46
CA ALA A 893 -18.95 -14.44 -10.07
C ALA A 893 -20.12 -14.82 -9.13
N ALA A 894 -20.74 -15.99 -9.31
CA ALA A 894 -21.77 -16.49 -8.41
C ALA A 894 -21.20 -16.81 -7.01
N LEU A 895 -20.02 -17.43 -6.93
CA LEU A 895 -19.31 -17.67 -5.66
C LEU A 895 -18.97 -16.36 -4.94
N GLN A 896 -18.43 -15.37 -5.65
CA GLN A 896 -18.17 -14.03 -5.11
C GLN A 896 -19.47 -13.39 -4.61
N HIS A 897 -20.54 -13.42 -5.41
CA HIS A 897 -21.82 -12.83 -5.04
C HIS A 897 -22.39 -13.45 -3.76
N ILE A 898 -22.45 -14.79 -3.67
CA ILE A 898 -22.94 -15.49 -2.48
C ILE A 898 -22.05 -15.18 -1.27
N SER A 899 -20.73 -15.14 -1.45
CA SER A 899 -19.78 -14.85 -0.37
C SER A 899 -20.03 -13.46 0.24
N TYR A 900 -20.13 -12.42 -0.59
CA TYR A 900 -20.30 -11.04 -0.12
C TYR A 900 -21.74 -10.68 0.26
N ASN A 901 -22.74 -11.23 -0.43
CA ASN A 901 -24.15 -10.90 -0.19
C ASN A 901 -24.79 -11.75 0.92
N GLU A 902 -24.46 -13.03 0.96
CA GLU A 902 -25.09 -14.00 1.86
C GLU A 902 -24.17 -14.35 3.02
N PHE A 903 -22.95 -14.83 2.77
CA PHE A 903 -22.09 -15.36 3.82
C PHE A 903 -21.54 -14.28 4.79
N LEU A 904 -20.82 -13.28 4.28
CA LEU A 904 -20.13 -12.28 5.11
C LEU A 904 -21.06 -11.53 6.09
N PRO A 905 -22.29 -11.10 5.72
CA PRO A 905 -23.17 -10.43 6.68
C PRO A 905 -23.63 -11.31 7.85
N ARG A 906 -23.59 -12.65 7.73
CA ARG A 906 -23.95 -13.56 8.84
C ARG A 906 -22.78 -13.80 9.79
N ILE A 907 -21.55 -13.71 9.30
CA ILE A 907 -20.35 -13.88 10.10
C ILE A 907 -19.94 -12.55 10.77
N LEU A 908 -19.88 -11.46 10.01
CA LEU A 908 -19.37 -10.16 10.48
C LEU A 908 -20.46 -9.23 11.02
N GLY A 909 -21.72 -9.47 10.64
CA GLY A 909 -22.83 -8.55 10.89
C GLY A 909 -22.81 -7.32 9.94
N TRP A 910 -23.97 -6.68 9.80
CA TRP A 910 -24.14 -5.54 8.89
C TRP A 910 -23.30 -4.32 9.23
N ASN A 911 -22.99 -4.10 10.52
CA ASN A 911 -22.16 -2.97 10.95
C ASN A 911 -20.75 -3.06 10.37
N ALA A 912 -20.10 -4.23 10.48
CA ALA A 912 -18.77 -4.45 9.93
C ALA A 912 -18.78 -4.46 8.40
N VAL A 913 -19.79 -5.08 7.77
CA VAL A 913 -19.94 -5.07 6.31
C VAL A 913 -20.04 -3.63 5.76
N ASN A 914 -20.76 -2.75 6.45
CA ASN A 914 -20.85 -1.34 6.07
C ASN A 914 -19.55 -0.58 6.37
N LEU A 915 -18.94 -0.79 7.54
CA LEU A 915 -17.70 -0.12 7.95
C LEU A 915 -16.56 -0.36 6.96
N TYR A 916 -16.41 -1.60 6.49
CA TYR A 916 -15.35 -1.99 5.56
C TYR A 916 -15.76 -1.90 4.08
N GLY A 917 -16.94 -1.36 3.76
CA GLY A 917 -17.39 -1.21 2.38
C GLY A 917 -17.58 -2.54 1.62
N LEU A 918 -17.90 -3.63 2.32
CA LEU A 918 -18.01 -4.99 1.76
C LEU A 918 -19.37 -5.27 1.11
N LYS A 919 -20.27 -4.28 1.09
CA LYS A 919 -21.60 -4.41 0.52
C LYS A 919 -21.53 -4.38 -1.01
N LEU A 920 -22.15 -5.37 -1.65
CA LEU A 920 -22.29 -5.38 -3.11
C LEU A 920 -23.14 -4.21 -3.60
N GLN A 921 -22.76 -3.65 -4.75
CA GLN A 921 -23.55 -2.64 -5.44
C GLN A 921 -24.83 -3.28 -6.00
N SER A 922 -25.96 -2.59 -5.87
CA SER A 922 -27.23 -3.07 -6.44
C SER A 922 -27.29 -2.92 -7.96
N HIS A 923 -26.53 -1.97 -8.52
CA HIS A 923 -26.45 -1.66 -9.94
C HIS A 923 -25.08 -1.07 -10.27
N GLY A 924 -24.62 -1.21 -11.52
CA GLY A 924 -23.35 -0.64 -11.99
C GLY A 924 -22.15 -1.56 -11.79
N TYR A 925 -20.95 -0.98 -11.92
CA TYR A 925 -19.68 -1.69 -11.82
C TYR A 925 -18.90 -1.25 -10.58
N TYR A 926 -18.27 -2.21 -9.91
CA TYR A 926 -17.30 -1.93 -8.86
C TYR A 926 -16.07 -1.21 -9.44
N LYS A 927 -15.74 -0.04 -8.88
CA LYS A 927 -14.61 0.81 -9.31
C LYS A 927 -13.48 0.90 -8.28
N GLY A 928 -13.54 0.12 -7.20
CA GLY A 928 -12.53 0.14 -6.11
C GLY A 928 -11.31 -0.75 -6.36
N TYR A 929 -11.12 -1.28 -7.58
CA TYR A 929 -9.91 -2.03 -7.92
C TYR A 929 -8.68 -1.13 -7.80
N SER A 930 -7.67 -1.57 -7.04
CA SER A 930 -6.41 -0.86 -6.88
C SER A 930 -5.23 -1.72 -7.34
N PRO A 931 -4.43 -1.28 -8.32
CA PRO A 931 -3.26 -2.02 -8.79
C PRO A 931 -2.10 -2.02 -7.77
N THR A 932 -2.18 -1.26 -6.69
CA THR A 932 -1.17 -1.23 -5.61
C THR A 932 -1.54 -2.09 -4.40
N CYS A 933 -2.79 -2.57 -4.32
CA CYS A 933 -3.23 -3.44 -3.23
C CYS A 933 -2.58 -4.82 -3.33
N ASN A 934 -2.05 -5.32 -2.20
CA ASN A 934 -1.60 -6.70 -2.08
C ASN A 934 -2.77 -7.58 -1.61
N PRO A 935 -3.32 -8.46 -2.46
CA PRO A 935 -4.46 -9.29 -2.11
C PRO A 935 -4.07 -10.60 -1.41
N ALA A 936 -2.78 -10.85 -1.15
CA ALA A 936 -2.31 -12.07 -0.49
C ALA A 936 -3.04 -12.32 0.84
N ILE A 937 -3.44 -13.57 1.07
CA ILE A 937 -4.12 -13.97 2.30
C ILE A 937 -3.18 -13.80 3.50
N LEU A 938 -3.73 -13.34 4.62
CA LEU A 938 -3.01 -13.15 5.87
C LEU A 938 -2.82 -14.49 6.60
N ASN A 939 -1.67 -14.69 7.24
CA ASN A 939 -1.41 -15.85 8.10
C ASN A 939 -2.45 -15.94 9.22
N GLU A 940 -2.73 -14.80 9.88
CA GLU A 940 -3.70 -14.72 10.97
C GLU A 940 -5.12 -15.07 10.50
N PHE A 941 -5.42 -14.80 9.22
CA PHE A 941 -6.66 -15.25 8.60
C PHE A 941 -6.68 -16.77 8.41
N ALA A 942 -5.65 -17.35 7.77
CA ALA A 942 -5.61 -18.78 7.42
C ALA A 942 -5.40 -19.73 8.61
N ALA A 943 -4.63 -19.30 9.62
CA ALA A 943 -4.27 -20.13 10.78
C ALA A 943 -5.22 -19.97 11.96
N ALA A 944 -5.81 -18.78 12.15
CA ALA A 944 -6.66 -18.48 13.30
C ALA A 944 -8.10 -18.09 12.90
N ALA A 945 -8.29 -16.92 12.26
CA ALA A 945 -9.61 -16.32 12.11
C ALA A 945 -10.59 -17.18 11.28
N PHE A 946 -10.11 -17.87 10.24
CA PHE A 946 -10.96 -18.70 9.39
C PHE A 946 -11.14 -20.14 9.91
N ARG A 947 -10.55 -20.47 11.07
CA ARG A 947 -10.79 -21.74 11.78
C ARG A 947 -12.06 -21.74 12.64
N ILE A 948 -12.80 -20.62 12.67
CA ILE A 948 -14.09 -20.49 13.36
C ILE A 948 -15.10 -21.58 12.96
N GLY A 949 -15.00 -22.12 11.74
CA GLY A 949 -15.89 -23.18 11.26
C GLY A 949 -15.86 -24.46 12.09
N HIS A 950 -14.75 -24.74 12.81
CA HIS A 950 -14.62 -25.96 13.58
C HIS A 950 -15.53 -26.04 14.82
N SER A 951 -15.88 -24.90 15.44
CA SER A 951 -16.86 -24.90 16.54
C SER A 951 -18.31 -25.04 16.04
N LEU A 952 -18.55 -24.75 14.76
CA LEU A 952 -19.88 -24.80 14.13
C LEU A 952 -20.28 -26.21 13.69
N LEU A 953 -19.36 -27.17 13.76
CA LEU A 953 -19.51 -28.54 13.28
C LEU A 953 -20.46 -29.36 14.17
N ARG A 954 -21.40 -30.05 13.52
CA ARG A 954 -22.24 -31.08 14.15
C ARG A 954 -21.50 -32.43 14.15
N PRO A 955 -21.75 -33.31 15.15
CA PRO A 955 -21.14 -34.65 15.18
C PRO A 955 -21.60 -35.58 14.05
N HIS A 956 -22.72 -35.26 13.41
CA HIS A 956 -23.27 -36.03 12.30
C HIS A 956 -23.82 -35.11 11.21
N ILE A 957 -23.73 -35.57 9.97
CA ILE A 957 -24.31 -34.93 8.80
C ILE A 957 -25.76 -35.39 8.69
N PRO A 958 -26.73 -34.48 8.85
CA PRO A 958 -28.15 -34.82 8.82
C PRO A 958 -28.62 -35.10 7.40
N ARG A 959 -29.57 -36.03 7.27
CA ARG A 959 -30.21 -36.39 6.00
C ARG A 959 -31.69 -36.09 6.06
N MET A 960 -32.22 -35.52 4.98
CA MET A 960 -33.62 -35.10 4.91
C MET A 960 -34.32 -35.61 3.66
N SER A 961 -35.54 -36.12 3.85
CA SER A 961 -36.41 -36.55 2.76
C SER A 961 -36.89 -35.36 1.91
N PRO A 962 -37.49 -35.60 0.74
CA PRO A 962 -38.11 -34.52 -0.07
C PRO A 962 -39.18 -33.71 0.68
N SER A 963 -39.75 -34.25 1.76
CA SER A 963 -40.70 -33.55 2.65
C SER A 963 -40.05 -32.96 3.91
N TYR A 964 -38.71 -32.82 3.93
CA TYR A 964 -37.91 -32.31 5.05
C TYR A 964 -38.09 -33.08 6.37
N LYS A 965 -38.39 -34.39 6.27
CA LYS A 965 -38.37 -35.29 7.42
C LYS A 965 -36.98 -35.89 7.60
N PRO A 966 -36.45 -36.01 8.83
CA PRO A 966 -35.18 -36.69 9.09
C PRO A 966 -35.19 -38.12 8.53
N ILE A 967 -34.07 -38.52 7.93
CA ILE A 967 -33.83 -39.90 7.47
C ILE A 967 -32.75 -40.52 8.33
N ASP A 968 -33.07 -41.63 8.98
CA ASP A 968 -32.13 -42.41 9.78
C ASP A 968 -31.47 -43.54 8.98
N PRO A 969 -30.22 -43.92 9.32
CA PRO A 969 -29.33 -43.23 10.25
C PRO A 969 -28.70 -41.97 9.62
N PRO A 970 -28.33 -40.95 10.43
CA PRO A 970 -27.49 -39.86 9.97
C PRO A 970 -26.06 -40.36 9.67
N LEU A 971 -25.29 -39.60 8.89
CA LEU A 971 -23.89 -39.96 8.60
C LEU A 971 -22.99 -39.42 9.71
N LEU A 972 -22.31 -40.28 10.45
CA LEU A 972 -21.32 -39.86 11.45
C LEU A 972 -20.09 -39.28 10.75
N LEU A 973 -19.55 -38.19 11.28
CA LEU A 973 -18.42 -37.50 10.67
C LEU A 973 -17.17 -38.40 10.65
N ARG A 974 -16.87 -39.11 11.76
CA ARG A 974 -15.73 -40.03 11.84
C ARG A 974 -15.72 -41.14 10.78
N ASP A 975 -16.88 -41.57 10.29
CA ASP A 975 -17.00 -42.67 9.33
C ASP A 975 -16.89 -42.19 7.87
N GLY A 976 -17.00 -40.88 7.63
CA GLY A 976 -17.05 -40.26 6.31
C GLY A 976 -15.69 -39.85 5.73
N PHE A 977 -14.63 -39.80 6.54
CA PHE A 977 -13.34 -39.25 6.11
C PHE A 977 -12.69 -40.06 4.99
N PHE A 978 -12.53 -39.48 3.79
CA PHE A 978 -12.00 -40.14 2.58
C PHE A 978 -12.73 -41.45 2.23
N ASN A 979 -14.01 -41.54 2.60
CA ASN A 979 -14.88 -42.68 2.32
C ASN A 979 -16.18 -42.21 1.64
N PRO A 980 -16.15 -41.98 0.33
CA PRO A 980 -17.32 -41.49 -0.40
C PRO A 980 -18.35 -42.56 -0.77
N ASP A 981 -18.22 -43.81 -0.32
CA ASP A 981 -19.14 -44.90 -0.71
C ASP A 981 -20.62 -44.57 -0.44
N ALA A 982 -20.89 -43.80 0.62
CA ALA A 982 -22.23 -43.31 0.91
C ALA A 982 -22.81 -42.46 -0.24
N ILE A 983 -22.00 -41.68 -0.95
CA ILE A 983 -22.42 -40.74 -2.01
C ILE A 983 -23.00 -41.47 -3.24
N TYR A 984 -22.67 -42.74 -3.45
CA TYR A 984 -23.19 -43.56 -4.55
C TYR A 984 -24.63 -44.07 -4.30
N GLN A 985 -25.17 -43.87 -3.10
CA GLN A 985 -26.57 -44.17 -2.82
C GLN A 985 -27.48 -43.19 -3.56
N ALA A 986 -28.57 -43.70 -4.14
CA ALA A 986 -29.52 -42.85 -4.86
C ALA A 986 -30.04 -41.72 -3.96
N HIS A 987 -30.08 -40.50 -4.50
CA HIS A 987 -30.59 -39.28 -3.86
C HIS A 987 -29.80 -38.74 -2.65
N ILE A 988 -28.71 -39.37 -2.21
CA ILE A 988 -28.00 -38.97 -0.98
C ILE A 988 -27.44 -37.54 -1.03
N VAL A 989 -26.96 -37.07 -2.19
CA VAL A 989 -26.51 -35.69 -2.37
C VAL A 989 -27.67 -34.72 -2.10
N ASP A 990 -28.87 -35.03 -2.60
CA ASP A 990 -30.05 -34.20 -2.38
C ASP A 990 -30.51 -34.26 -0.91
N GLU A 991 -30.38 -35.42 -0.25
CA GLU A 991 -30.68 -35.59 1.18
C GLU A 991 -29.75 -34.79 2.09
N ILE A 992 -28.45 -34.82 1.80
CA ILE A 992 -27.43 -34.05 2.52
C ILE A 992 -27.66 -32.55 2.31
N MET A 993 -27.85 -32.10 1.06
CA MET A 993 -28.08 -30.67 0.78
C MET A 993 -29.33 -30.15 1.50
N ARG A 994 -30.42 -30.92 1.54
CA ARG A 994 -31.61 -30.56 2.34
C ARG A 994 -31.29 -30.52 3.83
N GLY A 995 -30.52 -31.48 4.34
CA GLY A 995 -30.06 -31.51 5.73
C GLY A 995 -29.24 -30.28 6.11
N LEU A 996 -28.28 -29.89 5.27
CA LEU A 996 -27.43 -28.71 5.50
C LEU A 996 -28.24 -27.42 5.60
N VAL A 997 -29.27 -27.24 4.77
CA VAL A 997 -30.08 -26.01 4.78
C VAL A 997 -31.17 -26.01 5.86
N SER A 998 -31.65 -27.18 6.31
CA SER A 998 -32.79 -27.28 7.24
C SER A 998 -32.43 -27.56 8.70
N THR A 999 -31.17 -27.89 8.99
CA THR A 999 -30.71 -28.14 10.36
C THR A 999 -29.83 -27.02 10.87
N PRO A 1000 -29.87 -26.72 12.19
CA PRO A 1000 -29.00 -25.70 12.77
C PRO A 1000 -27.54 -26.18 12.84
N MET A 1001 -26.61 -25.24 12.66
CA MET A 1001 -25.20 -25.43 13.03
C MET A 1001 -25.04 -25.42 14.56
N GLU A 1002 -23.89 -25.87 15.06
CA GLU A 1002 -23.47 -25.52 16.43
C GLU A 1002 -23.13 -24.02 16.51
N ASN A 1003 -23.14 -23.46 17.72
CA ASN A 1003 -22.89 -22.04 17.93
C ASN A 1003 -21.40 -21.69 17.80
N LEU A 1004 -21.11 -20.42 17.52
CA LEU A 1004 -19.73 -19.92 17.59
C LEU A 1004 -19.36 -19.69 19.05
N ASP A 1005 -18.77 -20.69 19.68
CA ASP A 1005 -18.28 -20.63 21.05
C ASP A 1005 -17.03 -21.50 21.23
N GLN A 1006 -16.63 -21.71 22.48
CA GLN A 1006 -15.45 -22.51 22.80
C GLN A 1006 -15.66 -24.02 22.63
N PHE A 1007 -16.86 -24.52 22.37
CA PHE A 1007 -17.11 -25.96 22.30
C PHE A 1007 -16.80 -26.52 20.91
N ILE A 1008 -16.21 -27.72 20.88
CA ILE A 1008 -15.87 -28.41 19.63
C ILE A 1008 -16.22 -29.89 19.80
N THR A 1009 -16.90 -30.46 18.80
CA THR A 1009 -17.39 -31.84 18.87
C THR A 1009 -16.27 -32.89 19.02
N GLY A 1010 -16.56 -33.93 19.81
CA GLY A 1010 -15.71 -35.10 20.02
C GLY A 1010 -15.29 -35.82 18.73
N GLU A 1011 -16.08 -35.69 17.66
CA GLU A 1011 -15.77 -36.28 16.35
C GLU A 1011 -14.44 -35.77 15.77
N ILE A 1012 -14.05 -34.52 16.08
CA ILE A 1012 -12.81 -33.92 15.57
C ILE A 1012 -11.78 -33.62 16.67
N THR A 1013 -12.14 -33.69 17.95
CA THR A 1013 -11.16 -33.57 19.06
C THR A 1013 -10.63 -34.92 19.54
N ASN A 1014 -11.34 -36.04 19.29
CA ASN A 1014 -10.91 -37.39 19.68
C ASN A 1014 -10.91 -38.41 18.53
N HIS A 1015 -11.73 -38.19 17.48
CA HIS A 1015 -11.96 -39.18 16.43
C HIS A 1015 -11.56 -38.72 15.02
N LEU A 1016 -10.81 -37.62 14.90
CA LEU A 1016 -10.35 -37.14 13.59
C LEU A 1016 -9.50 -38.22 12.90
N PHE A 1017 -9.92 -38.62 11.70
CA PHE A 1017 -9.29 -39.66 10.88
C PHE A 1017 -9.14 -41.03 11.56
N GLU A 1018 -9.90 -41.32 12.62
CA GLU A 1018 -9.81 -42.56 13.39
C GLU A 1018 -9.85 -43.82 12.51
N ASP A 1019 -9.02 -44.81 12.87
CA ASP A 1019 -9.18 -46.19 12.42
C ASP A 1019 -9.77 -46.99 13.60
N ARG A 1020 -11.02 -47.39 13.46
CA ARG A 1020 -11.77 -48.11 14.51
C ARG A 1020 -11.15 -49.45 14.91
N ARG A 1021 -10.26 -49.99 14.07
CA ARG A 1021 -9.52 -51.23 14.37
C ARG A 1021 -8.35 -51.00 15.33
N ILE A 1022 -7.92 -49.75 15.50
CA ILE A 1022 -6.78 -49.36 16.32
C ILE A 1022 -7.28 -48.44 17.44
N PRO A 1023 -7.26 -48.88 18.72
CA PRO A 1023 -7.69 -48.06 19.84
C PRO A 1023 -6.92 -46.73 19.89
N HIS A 1024 -7.64 -45.63 20.16
CA HIS A 1024 -7.07 -44.29 20.32
C HIS A 1024 -6.22 -43.83 19.12
N SER A 1025 -6.61 -44.22 17.92
CA SER A 1025 -5.88 -43.90 16.69
C SER A 1025 -6.21 -42.52 16.12
N GLY A 1026 -7.35 -41.95 16.49
CA GLY A 1026 -7.80 -40.62 16.10
C GLY A 1026 -6.93 -39.48 16.64
N ILE A 1027 -7.08 -38.31 16.04
CA ILE A 1027 -6.27 -37.10 16.32
C ILE A 1027 -7.18 -35.96 16.82
N ASP A 1028 -6.59 -34.98 17.49
CA ASP A 1028 -7.26 -33.78 17.97
C ASP A 1028 -7.03 -32.57 17.05
N LEU A 1029 -8.05 -32.17 16.29
CA LEU A 1029 -7.98 -31.03 15.36
C LEU A 1029 -7.70 -29.69 16.07
N ALA A 1030 -8.26 -29.47 17.26
CA ALA A 1030 -8.06 -28.23 17.99
C ALA A 1030 -6.61 -28.13 18.49
N ALA A 1031 -6.05 -29.23 18.99
CA ALA A 1031 -4.63 -29.31 19.34
C ALA A 1031 -3.73 -29.08 18.11
N LEU A 1032 -4.08 -29.64 16.94
CA LEU A 1032 -3.35 -29.40 15.69
C LEU A 1032 -3.40 -27.91 15.27
N ASN A 1033 -4.55 -27.24 15.42
CA ASN A 1033 -4.68 -25.81 15.09
C ASN A 1033 -3.84 -24.93 16.03
N ILE A 1034 -3.85 -25.20 17.34
CA ILE A 1034 -3.01 -24.50 18.33
C ILE A 1034 -1.53 -24.71 18.01
N GLN A 1035 -1.14 -25.94 17.67
CA GLN A 1035 0.22 -26.27 17.27
C GLN A 1035 0.62 -25.56 15.96
N ARG A 1036 -0.31 -25.44 15.01
CA ARG A 1036 -0.12 -24.68 13.76
C ARG A 1036 0.07 -23.19 14.04
N GLY A 1037 -0.70 -22.58 14.94
CA GLY A 1037 -0.50 -21.17 15.33
C GLY A 1037 0.91 -20.91 15.90
N ARG A 1038 1.43 -21.82 16.74
CA ARG A 1038 2.81 -21.74 17.25
C ARG A 1038 3.88 -21.83 16.17
N LEU A 1039 3.60 -22.61 15.12
CA LEU A 1039 4.46 -22.74 13.95
C LEU A 1039 4.43 -21.51 13.06
N PHE A 1040 3.28 -20.85 12.96
CA PHE A 1040 3.11 -19.63 12.16
C PHE A 1040 3.71 -18.40 12.86
N ALA A 1041 4.17 -18.58 14.11
CA ALA A 1041 4.79 -17.55 14.93
C ALA A 1041 3.84 -16.37 15.24
N GLU A 1042 2.59 -16.72 15.56
CA GLU A 1042 1.53 -15.79 16.00
C GLU A 1042 1.52 -15.55 17.53
#